data_AF-A0A949AZQ4-F1
#
_entry.id   AF-A0A949AZQ4-F1
#
_cell.length_a   1.000
_cell.length_b   1.000
_cell.length_c   1.000
_cell.angle_alpha   90.00
_cell.angle_beta   90.00
_cell.angle_gamma   90.00
#
_symmetry.space_group_name_H-M   'P 1'
#
loop_
_entity.id
_entity.type
_entity.pdbx_description
1 polymer ?
#
loop_
_entity_poly.entity_id
_entity_poly.type
_entity_poly.pdbx_seq_one_letter_code
_entity_poly.pdbx_strand_id
1 'polypeptide(L)'
;MKPHINKGLFSNYYLDELLPQEEDFNIPSSRVESAFEETKRIWDKTYLSSLSEPQLRKHFLDKVFETLGWTIDVEPPTPSGEWSKHPDYALFHTREDLKIVQKATREDYFNKALCIGEAKRWGRPLDRKLKGEKDPFEVQNPSLQISRYLWLTGVKWGILTDGRYWRIFERETAKRLDIFYEIDLEDLIENGSIEDFKYFYLFFRRDAFPDFLEKVYKASVDYAEAVGEELKENVYKALKSLTQGFLSTPANKLKDTHLKEIHDNSLILLYRLLFILYAEYRGLLPIGENRLYTESYSLDSLKKGIAGRLDKGEPIATSTYGYWNKLKELFEIINIGNSELGVPPYNGGLFDPEKYDFLEKFRIGNLYIAKAVDLLSRSSDRAYIDYGSLEIRHLGSIYEGLLEYKLKIADKDIVPVKEKGKEVFIPVEEAAKKKKKVKEEEIVRDGEVYLVTDKGERKATGSYYTPDYIVKYIIENTLGPLVGRIYREIEWAQEIKNNKRNLNEIFEKIINENGEEDKENIIRLWELTRGNQERRDFLLNMLDGAQPSHGYDPIERILQLKVLDPAMGSGHFLVEATDFLARELLRILSGEPLGRSTKEMEIKEAQEPYGKKEPEEEDIRWARREVVERCIFGVDLNPLAVELGKLSLWLYTVSKNRPLNFLDHHLRCGNSLIGANITDLAKSPELKKKKAKMGPVQIGLFESVFREKISILLKSFELIETQPSDTVEQIREKERLYQEFRRIVSRFQDVADVWTSIYFGNVVDFGTYQRLQGELRSSDEEWKRLSQELLFKKAKDIAKEKNFFHWNLEFPEVFERDQRKEKPGFDAVVGNPPYDVISEKEQEREVEGEK
;
A
#
# COMPACT_ATOMS: atom_id res chain seq x y z
N MET A 1 -27.63 -13.37 -9.56
CA MET A 1 -27.29 -12.03 -10.10
C MET A 1 -27.11 -11.11 -8.92
N LYS A 2 -26.10 -10.24 -8.90
CA LYS A 2 -25.99 -9.18 -7.88
C LYS A 2 -26.54 -7.88 -8.50
N PRO A 3 -27.39 -7.12 -7.81
CA PRO A 3 -28.04 -5.93 -8.38
C PRO A 3 -27.09 -4.74 -8.55
N HIS A 4 -25.89 -4.79 -7.96
CA HIS A 4 -24.88 -3.73 -8.02
C HIS A 4 -23.46 -4.30 -7.99
N ILE A 5 -22.51 -3.45 -8.36
CA ILE A 5 -21.06 -3.67 -8.25
C ILE A 5 -20.49 -2.47 -7.49
N ASN A 6 -20.09 -2.66 -6.25
CA ASN A 6 -19.46 -1.60 -5.45
C ASN A 6 -17.95 -1.86 -5.31
N LYS A 7 -17.17 -0.84 -5.69
CA LYS A 7 -15.70 -0.82 -5.67
C LYS A 7 -15.17 -0.01 -4.48
N GLY A 8 -15.74 -0.25 -3.30
CA GLY A 8 -15.27 0.36 -2.04
C GLY A 8 -15.78 1.78 -1.76
N LEU A 9 -16.79 2.27 -2.50
CA LEU A 9 -17.45 3.52 -2.15
C LEU A 9 -18.33 3.35 -0.90
N PHE A 10 -19.00 2.20 -0.79
CA PHE A 10 -19.81 1.78 0.35
C PHE A 10 -19.32 0.43 0.90
N SER A 11 -19.90 -0.05 2.00
CA SER A 11 -19.69 -1.42 2.49
C SER A 11 -20.66 -2.38 1.79
N ASN A 12 -20.17 -3.49 1.22
CA ASN A 12 -21.07 -4.45 0.56
C ASN A 12 -22.00 -5.14 1.55
N TYR A 13 -21.55 -5.39 2.77
CA TYR A 13 -22.44 -5.91 3.81
C TYR A 13 -23.55 -4.93 4.14
N TYR A 14 -23.22 -3.64 4.31
CA TYR A 14 -24.25 -2.63 4.54
C TYR A 14 -25.26 -2.60 3.39
N LEU A 15 -24.79 -2.62 2.13
CA LEU A 15 -25.66 -2.60 0.96
C LEU A 15 -26.54 -3.85 0.84
N ASP A 16 -25.96 -5.04 1.06
CA ASP A 16 -26.62 -6.32 0.78
C ASP A 16 -27.51 -6.80 1.94
N GLU A 17 -27.16 -6.47 3.19
CA GLU A 17 -27.79 -7.06 4.39
C GLU A 17 -28.49 -6.03 5.30
N LEU A 18 -27.90 -4.85 5.49
CA LEU A 18 -28.45 -3.82 6.40
C LEU A 18 -29.44 -2.90 5.71
N LEU A 19 -29.07 -2.36 4.54
CA LEU A 19 -29.90 -1.42 3.79
C LEU A 19 -31.30 -1.98 3.51
N PRO A 20 -31.51 -3.27 3.13
CA PRO A 20 -32.84 -3.82 2.93
C PRO A 20 -33.75 -3.78 4.16
N GLN A 21 -33.19 -3.65 5.37
CA GLN A 21 -33.91 -3.55 6.64
C GLN A 21 -34.22 -2.10 7.04
N GLU A 22 -33.62 -1.10 6.37
CA GLU A 22 -33.79 0.31 6.68
C GLU A 22 -35.12 0.88 6.15
N GLU A 23 -35.67 1.87 6.85
CA GLU A 23 -36.91 2.55 6.43
C GLU A 23 -36.78 3.19 5.04
N ASP A 24 -35.59 3.69 4.69
CA ASP A 24 -35.31 4.29 3.39
C ASP A 24 -35.44 3.30 2.22
N PHE A 25 -35.26 2.00 2.50
CA PHE A 25 -35.48 0.93 1.55
C PHE A 25 -36.95 0.53 1.48
N ASN A 26 -37.78 0.87 2.47
CA ASN A 26 -39.22 0.57 2.46
C ASN A 26 -40.04 1.61 1.69
N ILE A 27 -39.61 1.92 0.46
CA ILE A 27 -40.33 2.81 -0.45
C ILE A 27 -41.50 2.06 -1.12
N PRO A 28 -42.62 2.74 -1.44
CA PRO A 28 -43.76 2.10 -2.08
C PRO A 28 -43.38 1.43 -3.39
N SER A 29 -43.60 0.11 -3.51
CA SER A 29 -43.26 -0.67 -4.71
C SER A 29 -43.88 -0.08 -5.98
N SER A 30 -45.06 0.55 -5.89
CA SER A 30 -45.70 1.22 -7.02
C SER A 30 -44.86 2.34 -7.63
N ARG A 31 -44.03 3.05 -6.86
CA ARG A 31 -43.11 4.07 -7.39
C ARG A 31 -41.95 3.43 -8.14
N VAL A 32 -41.40 2.35 -7.60
CA VAL A 32 -40.29 1.59 -8.20
C VAL A 32 -40.76 0.92 -9.49
N GLU A 33 -41.91 0.26 -9.45
CA GLU A 33 -42.56 -0.35 -10.62
C GLU A 33 -42.86 0.68 -11.70
N SER A 34 -43.42 1.84 -11.34
CA SER A 34 -43.67 2.91 -12.30
C SER A 34 -42.38 3.41 -12.96
N ALA A 35 -41.30 3.57 -12.20
CA ALA A 35 -40.01 3.98 -12.74
C ALA A 35 -39.37 2.89 -13.62
N PHE A 36 -39.51 1.62 -13.21
CA PHE A 36 -39.05 0.47 -13.98
C PHE A 36 -39.76 0.38 -15.33
N GLU A 37 -41.10 0.41 -15.34
CA GLU A 37 -41.90 0.34 -16.56
C GLU A 37 -41.64 1.53 -17.49
N GLU A 38 -41.50 2.74 -16.95
CA GLU A 38 -41.17 3.92 -17.76
C GLU A 38 -39.78 3.80 -18.39
N THR A 39 -38.78 3.40 -17.60
CA THR A 39 -37.40 3.17 -18.08
C THR A 39 -37.36 2.05 -19.12
N LYS A 40 -38.03 0.93 -18.86
CA LYS A 40 -38.11 -0.24 -19.75
C LYS A 40 -38.83 0.09 -21.05
N ARG A 41 -39.88 0.92 -21.00
CA ARG A 41 -40.64 1.34 -22.19
C ARG A 41 -39.79 2.13 -23.18
N ILE A 42 -38.86 2.96 -22.68
CA ILE A 42 -37.96 3.76 -23.52
C ILE A 42 -36.63 3.05 -23.80
N TRP A 43 -36.42 1.88 -23.22
CA TRP A 43 -35.22 1.07 -23.42
C TRP A 43 -35.40 0.13 -24.61
N ASP A 44 -34.58 0.33 -25.64
CA ASP A 44 -34.42 -0.59 -26.76
C ASP A 44 -32.93 -0.67 -27.09
N LYS A 45 -32.30 -1.78 -26.70
CA LYS A 45 -30.86 -2.00 -26.87
C LYS A 45 -30.37 -1.75 -28.31
N THR A 46 -31.12 -2.19 -29.31
CA THR A 46 -30.70 -2.06 -30.72
C THR A 46 -30.74 -0.61 -31.15
N TYR A 47 -31.80 0.10 -30.77
CA TYR A 47 -31.94 1.52 -31.03
C TYR A 47 -30.88 2.35 -30.27
N LEU A 48 -30.75 2.16 -28.96
CA LEU A 48 -29.83 2.92 -28.10
C LEU A 48 -28.37 2.73 -28.49
N SER A 49 -27.97 1.51 -28.87
CA SER A 49 -26.61 1.22 -29.36
C SER A 49 -26.27 1.95 -30.67
N SER A 50 -27.27 2.43 -31.41
CA SER A 50 -27.08 3.15 -32.68
C SER A 50 -27.01 4.68 -32.53
N LEU A 51 -27.31 5.22 -31.35
CA LEU A 51 -27.40 6.66 -31.11
C LEU A 51 -26.02 7.28 -30.87
N SER A 52 -25.85 8.54 -31.33
CA SER A 52 -24.74 9.38 -30.85
C SER A 52 -24.95 9.79 -29.39
N GLU A 53 -23.91 10.29 -28.72
CA GLU A 53 -24.02 10.72 -27.32
C GLU A 53 -25.12 11.79 -27.10
N PRO A 54 -25.20 12.90 -27.87
CA PRO A 54 -26.30 13.85 -27.71
C PRO A 54 -27.70 13.25 -27.97
N GLN A 55 -27.78 12.29 -28.89
CA GLN A 55 -29.04 11.58 -29.16
C GLN A 55 -29.40 10.66 -27.99
N LEU A 56 -28.45 9.90 -27.45
CA LEU A 56 -28.66 9.03 -26.31
C LEU A 56 -29.12 9.83 -25.10
N ARG A 57 -28.49 10.98 -24.85
CA ARG A 57 -28.90 11.93 -23.81
C ARG A 57 -30.38 12.31 -23.95
N LYS A 58 -30.73 12.89 -25.10
CA LYS A 58 -32.09 13.39 -25.37
C LYS A 58 -33.17 12.30 -25.42
N HIS A 59 -32.86 11.15 -26.02
CA HIS A 59 -33.87 10.11 -26.28
C HIS A 59 -34.05 9.15 -25.10
N PHE A 60 -33.03 9.02 -24.24
CA PHE A 60 -33.00 8.09 -23.13
C PHE A 60 -32.61 8.75 -21.79
N LEU A 61 -31.38 9.26 -21.63
CA LEU A 61 -30.87 9.67 -20.31
C LEU A 61 -31.67 10.80 -19.67
N ASP A 62 -32.03 11.84 -20.42
CA ASP A 62 -32.82 12.97 -19.91
C ASP A 62 -34.15 12.47 -19.31
N LYS A 63 -34.82 11.54 -20.00
CA LYS A 63 -36.08 10.93 -19.55
C LYS A 63 -35.88 10.04 -18.33
N VAL A 64 -34.76 9.32 -18.26
CA VAL A 64 -34.42 8.52 -17.07
C VAL A 64 -34.18 9.45 -15.88
N PHE A 65 -33.42 10.52 -16.03
CA PHE A 65 -33.22 11.53 -14.98
C PHE A 65 -34.54 12.19 -14.56
N GLU A 66 -35.42 12.53 -15.49
CA GLU A 66 -36.77 13.04 -15.20
C GLU A 66 -37.62 12.01 -14.43
N THR A 67 -37.58 10.74 -14.82
CA THR A 67 -38.25 9.62 -14.12
C THR A 67 -37.73 9.45 -12.70
N LEU A 68 -36.43 9.69 -12.50
CA LEU A 68 -35.74 9.71 -11.22
C LEU A 68 -35.97 11.00 -10.41
N GLY A 69 -36.77 11.94 -10.95
CA GLY A 69 -37.24 13.14 -10.26
C GLY A 69 -36.28 14.34 -10.32
N TRP A 70 -35.24 14.29 -11.16
CA TRP A 70 -34.25 15.36 -11.24
C TRP A 70 -34.78 16.60 -11.94
N THR A 71 -34.29 17.76 -11.49
CA THR A 71 -34.25 18.97 -12.32
C THR A 71 -32.88 19.05 -12.97
N ILE A 72 -32.84 18.92 -14.30
CA ILE A 72 -31.60 18.87 -15.06
C ILE A 72 -31.28 20.24 -15.69
N ASP A 73 -30.03 20.67 -15.61
CA ASP A 73 -29.46 21.63 -16.56
C ASP A 73 -28.48 20.90 -17.47
N VAL A 74 -28.63 21.11 -18.77
CA VAL A 74 -27.89 20.43 -19.83
C VAL A 74 -26.77 21.35 -20.28
N GLU A 75 -25.53 20.84 -20.31
CA GLU A 75 -24.33 21.61 -20.61
C GLU A 75 -24.19 22.85 -19.70
N PRO A 76 -24.20 22.67 -18.35
CA PRO A 76 -23.98 23.76 -17.39
C PRO A 76 -22.67 24.51 -17.67
N PRO A 77 -22.50 25.73 -17.14
CA PRO A 77 -21.27 26.51 -17.32
C PRO A 77 -20.01 25.70 -17.04
N THR A 78 -18.95 25.94 -17.81
CA THR A 78 -17.68 25.24 -17.62
C THR A 78 -17.14 25.50 -16.20
N PRO A 79 -16.60 24.52 -15.47
CA PRO A 79 -15.90 24.77 -14.20
C PRO A 79 -14.71 25.72 -14.40
N SER A 80 -14.21 26.42 -13.39
CA SER A 80 -13.02 27.28 -13.54
C SER A 80 -11.74 26.44 -13.71
N GLY A 81 -10.98 26.61 -14.81
CA GLY A 81 -9.68 25.95 -15.05
C GLY A 81 -9.28 25.88 -16.54
N GLU A 82 -7.98 25.89 -16.88
CA GLU A 82 -7.46 25.98 -18.27
C GLU A 82 -7.87 24.82 -19.21
N TRP A 83 -8.29 23.67 -18.67
CA TRP A 83 -8.69 22.46 -19.42
C TRP A 83 -10.10 21.99 -19.10
N SER A 84 -10.96 22.91 -18.66
CA SER A 84 -12.33 22.58 -18.25
C SER A 84 -13.24 22.49 -19.48
N LYS A 85 -13.93 21.34 -19.64
CA LYS A 85 -15.09 21.18 -20.54
C LYS A 85 -16.36 21.32 -19.71
N HIS A 86 -17.46 21.62 -20.39
CA HIS A 86 -18.78 21.54 -19.77
C HIS A 86 -19.05 20.07 -19.37
N PRO A 87 -19.44 19.80 -18.11
CA PRO A 87 -20.14 18.57 -17.79
C PRO A 87 -21.39 18.45 -18.66
N ASP A 88 -21.87 17.24 -18.90
CA ASP A 88 -23.16 17.07 -19.60
C ASP A 88 -24.34 17.55 -18.77
N TYR A 89 -24.27 17.38 -17.45
CA TYR A 89 -25.35 17.72 -16.53
C TYR A 89 -24.87 18.43 -15.27
N ALA A 90 -25.67 19.40 -14.82
CA ALA A 90 -25.76 19.77 -13.42
C ALA A 90 -27.16 19.43 -12.93
N LEU A 91 -27.25 18.70 -11.82
CA LEU A 91 -28.49 18.17 -11.29
C LEU A 91 -28.90 18.91 -10.02
N PHE A 92 -30.16 19.34 -9.96
CA PHE A 92 -30.71 20.20 -8.91
C PHE A 92 -31.94 19.59 -8.24
N HIS A 93 -32.21 20.03 -7.01
CA HIS A 93 -33.39 19.61 -6.26
C HIS A 93 -34.68 20.19 -6.87
N THR A 94 -34.69 21.49 -7.16
CA THR A 94 -35.85 22.22 -7.65
C THR A 94 -35.55 23.07 -8.89
N ARG A 95 -36.61 23.42 -9.63
CA ARG A 95 -36.53 24.40 -10.74
C ARG A 95 -36.22 25.81 -10.24
N GLU A 96 -36.57 26.12 -9.01
CA GLU A 96 -36.24 27.40 -8.36
C GLU A 96 -34.73 27.53 -8.15
N ASP A 97 -34.06 26.49 -7.62
CA ASP A 97 -32.60 26.48 -7.43
C ASP A 97 -31.88 26.70 -8.76
N LEU A 98 -32.30 25.99 -9.81
CA LEU A 98 -31.78 26.14 -11.16
C LEU A 98 -31.90 27.60 -11.67
N LYS A 99 -33.09 28.20 -11.52
CA LYS A 99 -33.34 29.60 -11.94
C LYS A 99 -32.48 30.60 -11.16
N ILE A 100 -32.14 30.30 -9.91
CA ILE A 100 -31.27 31.14 -9.08
C ILE A 100 -29.85 31.09 -9.63
N VAL A 101 -29.30 29.89 -9.83
CA VAL A 101 -27.90 29.73 -10.28
C VAL A 101 -27.67 30.17 -11.72
N GLN A 102 -28.65 30.03 -12.61
CA GLN A 102 -28.58 30.55 -13.97
C GLN A 102 -28.48 32.08 -14.04
N LYS A 103 -28.84 32.78 -12.96
CA LYS A 103 -28.70 34.23 -12.81
C LYS A 103 -27.52 34.64 -11.92
N ALA A 104 -26.85 33.67 -11.29
CA ALA A 104 -25.75 33.89 -10.38
C ALA A 104 -24.41 34.02 -11.15
N THR A 105 -23.34 34.28 -10.40
CA THR A 105 -21.99 34.22 -10.98
C THR A 105 -21.60 32.77 -11.28
N ARG A 106 -20.59 32.58 -12.14
CA ARG A 106 -20.07 31.25 -12.47
C ARG A 106 -19.51 30.51 -11.26
N GLU A 107 -18.91 31.23 -10.30
CA GLU A 107 -18.42 30.66 -9.04
C GLU A 107 -19.56 30.18 -8.14
N ASP A 108 -20.67 30.91 -8.11
CA ASP A 108 -21.83 30.56 -7.28
C ASP A 108 -22.70 29.45 -7.89
N TYR A 109 -22.54 29.16 -9.19
CA TYR A 109 -23.40 28.22 -9.91
C TYR A 109 -23.41 26.83 -9.28
N PHE A 110 -22.23 26.30 -8.95
CA PHE A 110 -22.08 24.94 -8.45
C PHE A 110 -22.44 24.79 -6.97
N ASN A 111 -22.56 25.89 -6.22
CA ASN A 111 -22.89 25.86 -4.79
C ASN A 111 -24.29 25.27 -4.49
N LYS A 112 -25.18 25.23 -5.49
CA LYS A 112 -26.52 24.63 -5.38
C LYS A 112 -26.69 23.34 -6.19
N ALA A 113 -25.70 22.96 -7.00
CA ALA A 113 -25.74 21.69 -7.71
C ALA A 113 -25.56 20.54 -6.71
N LEU A 114 -26.48 19.58 -6.71
CA LEU A 114 -26.40 18.41 -5.83
C LEU A 114 -25.49 17.33 -6.40
N CYS A 115 -25.42 17.26 -7.73
CA CYS A 115 -24.63 16.28 -8.45
C CYS A 115 -24.19 16.82 -9.80
N ILE A 116 -22.97 16.47 -10.21
CA ILE A 116 -22.49 16.65 -11.59
C ILE A 116 -22.69 15.36 -12.37
N GLY A 117 -23.18 15.44 -13.60
CA GLY A 117 -23.37 14.27 -14.47
C GLY A 117 -22.50 14.34 -15.71
N GLU A 118 -21.94 13.21 -16.10
CA GLU A 118 -21.27 13.00 -17.39
C GLU A 118 -21.87 11.78 -18.09
N ALA A 119 -22.18 11.92 -19.36
CA ALA A 119 -22.69 10.85 -20.21
C ALA A 119 -21.66 10.43 -21.26
N LYS A 120 -21.79 9.20 -21.74
CA LYS A 120 -21.08 8.69 -22.91
C LYS A 120 -22.02 7.94 -23.84
N ARG A 121 -21.61 7.74 -25.09
CA ARG A 121 -22.33 6.86 -26.03
C ARG A 121 -22.44 5.42 -25.50
N TRP A 122 -23.49 4.73 -25.91
CA TRP A 122 -23.81 3.37 -25.45
C TRP A 122 -22.65 2.38 -25.62
N GLY A 123 -22.33 1.64 -24.57
CA GLY A 123 -21.26 0.63 -24.55
C GLY A 123 -19.85 1.20 -24.48
N ARG A 124 -19.69 2.51 -24.25
CA ARG A 124 -18.38 3.15 -24.02
C ARG A 124 -17.83 2.69 -22.66
N PRO A 125 -16.64 2.05 -22.62
CA PRO A 125 -16.00 1.74 -21.34
C PRO A 125 -15.77 3.02 -20.52
N LEU A 126 -16.15 3.00 -19.25
CA LEU A 126 -16.14 4.17 -18.37
C LEU A 126 -14.82 4.37 -17.61
N ASP A 127 -13.91 3.40 -17.68
CA ASP A 127 -12.68 3.26 -16.89
C ASP A 127 -11.38 3.35 -17.69
N ARG A 128 -11.48 3.52 -19.02
CA ARG A 128 -10.33 3.53 -19.94
C ARG A 128 -10.56 4.39 -21.18
N LYS A 129 -9.50 4.65 -21.94
CA LYS A 129 -9.55 5.38 -23.21
C LYS A 129 -10.03 4.50 -24.38
N LEU A 130 -10.45 5.13 -25.47
CA LEU A 130 -10.60 4.45 -26.76
C LEU A 130 -9.30 4.51 -27.55
N LYS A 131 -8.90 3.36 -28.12
CA LYS A 131 -7.76 3.28 -29.05
C LYS A 131 -8.22 3.62 -30.46
N GLY A 132 -7.55 4.57 -31.12
CA GLY A 132 -7.80 4.93 -32.53
C GLY A 132 -8.87 6.01 -32.78
N GLU A 133 -9.42 6.61 -31.73
CA GLU A 133 -10.34 7.75 -31.82
C GLU A 133 -9.55 9.07 -32.01
N LYS A 134 -10.07 9.99 -32.83
CA LYS A 134 -9.35 11.23 -33.21
C LYS A 134 -9.76 12.45 -32.40
N ASP A 135 -10.95 12.45 -31.79
CA ASP A 135 -11.40 13.52 -30.91
C ASP A 135 -10.72 13.38 -29.54
N PRO A 136 -9.88 14.35 -29.10
CA PRO A 136 -9.21 14.30 -27.81
C PRO A 136 -10.16 14.15 -26.61
N PHE A 137 -11.41 14.62 -26.73
CA PHE A 137 -12.42 14.55 -25.67
C PHE A 137 -13.18 13.21 -25.66
N GLU A 138 -13.24 12.48 -26.77
CA GLU A 138 -13.80 11.12 -26.83
C GLU A 138 -12.77 10.05 -26.42
N VAL A 139 -11.49 10.37 -26.61
CA VAL A 139 -10.33 9.56 -26.18
C VAL A 139 -10.19 9.53 -24.65
N GLN A 140 -10.75 10.51 -23.94
CA GLN A 140 -10.68 10.67 -22.48
C GLN A 140 -11.18 9.45 -21.70
N ASN A 141 -10.52 9.12 -20.57
CA ASN A 141 -11.04 8.22 -19.54
C ASN A 141 -12.21 8.92 -18.81
N PRO A 142 -13.46 8.46 -18.98
CA PRO A 142 -14.61 9.14 -18.42
C PRO A 142 -14.57 9.24 -16.88
N SER A 143 -13.96 8.27 -16.18
CA SER A 143 -13.81 8.31 -14.71
C SER A 143 -12.86 9.43 -14.24
N LEU A 144 -11.82 9.75 -15.02
CA LEU A 144 -10.98 10.91 -14.73
C LEU A 144 -11.74 12.21 -14.97
N GLN A 145 -12.50 12.27 -16.06
CA GLN A 145 -13.26 13.45 -16.43
C GLN A 145 -14.24 13.86 -15.31
N ILE A 146 -15.03 12.91 -14.79
CA ILE A 146 -15.95 13.18 -13.68
C ILE A 146 -15.20 13.54 -12.40
N SER A 147 -14.09 12.86 -12.08
CA SER A 147 -13.25 13.18 -10.90
C SER A 147 -12.73 14.62 -10.94
N ARG A 148 -12.27 15.08 -12.10
CA ARG A 148 -11.85 16.47 -12.32
C ARG A 148 -12.99 17.45 -12.12
N TYR A 149 -14.19 17.16 -12.65
CA TYR A 149 -15.34 18.03 -12.44
C TYR A 149 -15.72 18.16 -10.97
N LEU A 150 -15.75 17.06 -10.21
CA LEU A 150 -16.03 17.11 -8.78
C LEU A 150 -15.01 17.98 -8.03
N TRP A 151 -13.74 17.87 -8.39
CA TRP A 151 -12.69 18.67 -7.79
C TRP A 151 -12.79 20.17 -8.15
N LEU A 152 -12.95 20.49 -9.43
CA LEU A 152 -13.02 21.88 -9.92
C LEU A 152 -14.30 22.62 -9.49
N THR A 153 -15.42 21.90 -9.38
CA THR A 153 -16.71 22.48 -8.99
C THR A 153 -16.92 22.51 -7.48
N GLY A 154 -16.18 21.69 -6.73
CA GLY A 154 -16.39 21.49 -5.30
C GLY A 154 -17.64 20.66 -4.97
N VAL A 155 -18.44 20.24 -5.96
CA VAL A 155 -19.63 19.39 -5.74
C VAL A 155 -19.18 18.02 -5.23
N LYS A 156 -19.88 17.52 -4.21
CA LYS A 156 -19.50 16.29 -3.51
C LYS A 156 -19.74 15.02 -4.31
N TRP A 157 -20.82 14.96 -5.08
CA TRP A 157 -21.27 13.74 -5.75
C TRP A 157 -21.29 13.87 -7.28
N GLY A 158 -20.93 12.79 -7.97
CA GLY A 158 -20.93 12.71 -9.42
C GLY A 158 -21.60 11.45 -9.94
N ILE A 159 -22.32 11.57 -11.05
CA ILE A 159 -22.88 10.45 -11.82
C ILE A 159 -22.15 10.35 -13.16
N LEU A 160 -21.69 9.15 -13.49
CA LEU A 160 -21.10 8.84 -14.79
C LEU A 160 -21.84 7.67 -15.44
N THR A 161 -22.28 7.81 -16.69
CA THR A 161 -23.05 6.75 -17.36
C THR A 161 -22.81 6.67 -18.86
N ASP A 162 -22.87 5.47 -19.43
CA ASP A 162 -22.99 5.25 -20.88
C ASP A 162 -24.43 4.82 -21.29
N GLY A 163 -25.39 4.94 -20.36
CA GLY A 163 -26.75 4.43 -20.48
C GLY A 163 -26.94 3.00 -20.01
N ARG A 164 -25.92 2.14 -20.15
CA ARG A 164 -25.92 0.78 -19.59
C ARG A 164 -25.40 0.78 -18.16
N TYR A 165 -24.15 1.21 -17.99
CA TYR A 165 -23.50 1.32 -16.70
C TYR A 165 -23.77 2.68 -16.09
N TRP A 166 -24.15 2.70 -14.82
CA TRP A 166 -24.40 3.92 -14.05
C TRP A 166 -23.50 3.90 -12.82
N ARG A 167 -22.64 4.91 -12.67
CA ARG A 167 -21.67 5.01 -11.58
C ARG A 167 -21.92 6.22 -10.70
N ILE A 168 -21.74 6.07 -9.39
CA ILE A 168 -21.67 7.16 -8.42
C ILE A 168 -20.23 7.30 -7.93
N PHE A 169 -19.77 8.55 -7.84
CA PHE A 169 -18.47 8.95 -7.30
C PHE A 169 -18.66 9.96 -6.17
N GLU A 170 -17.81 9.87 -5.14
CA GLU A 170 -17.67 10.88 -4.08
C GLU A 170 -16.35 11.63 -4.27
N ARG A 171 -16.36 12.95 -4.11
CA ARG A 171 -15.27 13.86 -4.50
C ARG A 171 -13.91 13.51 -3.89
N GLU A 172 -13.82 13.20 -2.61
CA GLU A 172 -12.52 12.94 -1.97
C GLU A 172 -11.93 11.59 -2.39
N THR A 173 -12.77 10.58 -2.57
CA THR A 173 -12.37 9.22 -2.99
C THR A 173 -12.18 9.08 -4.51
N ALA A 174 -12.88 9.88 -5.31
CA ALA A 174 -12.84 9.87 -6.78
C ALA A 174 -11.44 10.14 -7.35
N LYS A 175 -10.52 10.72 -6.57
CA LYS A 175 -9.11 10.93 -6.95
C LYS A 175 -8.39 9.62 -7.27
N ARG A 176 -8.85 8.50 -6.70
CA ARG A 176 -8.27 7.17 -6.94
C ARG A 176 -8.82 6.49 -8.21
N LEU A 177 -9.90 7.03 -8.81
CA LEU A 177 -10.57 6.55 -10.03
C LEU A 177 -11.19 5.13 -9.95
N ASP A 178 -10.67 4.26 -9.09
CA ASP A 178 -11.08 2.87 -8.88
C ASP A 178 -12.09 2.69 -7.73
N ILE A 179 -12.60 3.80 -7.15
CA ILE A 179 -13.61 3.80 -6.08
C ILE A 179 -14.92 4.38 -6.60
N PHE A 180 -15.95 3.54 -6.75
CA PHE A 180 -17.28 3.93 -7.20
C PHE A 180 -18.34 2.86 -6.85
N TYR A 181 -19.61 3.24 -6.91
CA TYR A 181 -20.77 2.34 -6.91
C TYR A 181 -21.33 2.24 -8.33
N GLU A 182 -21.48 1.04 -8.88
CA GLU A 182 -21.92 0.79 -10.26
C GLU A 182 -23.16 -0.11 -10.35
N ILE A 183 -24.02 0.16 -11.33
CA ILE A 183 -25.14 -0.69 -11.73
C ILE A 183 -25.10 -0.94 -13.24
N ASP A 184 -25.33 -2.19 -13.65
CA ASP A 184 -25.62 -2.58 -15.03
C ASP A 184 -27.14 -2.54 -15.28
N LEU A 185 -27.63 -1.40 -15.75
CA LEU A 185 -29.06 -1.15 -15.96
C LEU A 185 -29.66 -2.07 -17.05
N GLU A 186 -28.87 -2.44 -18.07
CA GLU A 186 -29.30 -3.39 -19.10
C GLU A 186 -29.62 -4.75 -18.49
N ASP A 187 -28.71 -5.28 -17.67
CA ASP A 187 -28.89 -6.59 -17.01
C ASP A 187 -30.09 -6.54 -16.05
N LEU A 188 -30.29 -5.43 -15.32
CA LEU A 188 -31.47 -5.24 -14.46
C LEU A 188 -32.79 -5.23 -15.24
N ILE A 189 -32.84 -4.64 -16.44
CA ILE A 189 -34.07 -4.58 -17.25
C ILE A 189 -34.38 -5.93 -17.92
N GLU A 190 -33.34 -6.62 -18.41
CA GLU A 190 -33.47 -7.90 -19.11
C GLU A 190 -33.74 -9.06 -18.14
N ASN A 191 -32.98 -9.13 -17.04
CA ASN A 191 -32.89 -10.31 -16.18
C ASN A 191 -33.23 -10.03 -14.70
N GLY A 192 -33.30 -8.77 -14.29
CA GLY A 192 -33.53 -8.36 -12.90
C GLY A 192 -35.00 -8.41 -12.46
N SER A 193 -35.20 -8.49 -11.14
CA SER A 193 -36.50 -8.29 -10.49
C SER A 193 -36.74 -6.82 -10.14
N ILE A 194 -37.99 -6.47 -9.76
CA ILE A 194 -38.30 -5.13 -9.25
C ILE A 194 -37.49 -4.79 -7.98
N GLU A 195 -37.21 -5.79 -7.13
CA GLU A 195 -36.36 -5.60 -5.96
C GLU A 195 -34.89 -5.35 -6.35
N ASP A 196 -34.41 -5.94 -7.44
CA ASP A 196 -33.07 -5.64 -7.96
C ASP A 196 -33.02 -4.20 -8.53
N PHE A 197 -34.04 -3.80 -9.30
CA PHE A 197 -34.14 -2.44 -9.85
C PHE A 197 -34.27 -1.35 -8.77
N LYS A 198 -34.75 -1.73 -7.59
CA LYS A 198 -34.87 -0.83 -6.44
C LYS A 198 -33.54 -0.20 -6.04
N TYR A 199 -32.43 -0.92 -6.16
CA TYR A 199 -31.09 -0.37 -5.92
C TYR A 199 -30.78 0.77 -6.89
N PHE A 200 -31.09 0.60 -8.19
CA PHE A 200 -30.94 1.68 -9.17
C PHE A 200 -31.80 2.90 -8.81
N TYR A 201 -33.08 2.67 -8.54
CA TYR A 201 -34.00 3.75 -8.22
C TYR A 201 -33.61 4.50 -6.94
N LEU A 202 -33.19 3.79 -5.88
CA LEU A 202 -32.83 4.41 -4.60
C LEU A 202 -31.55 5.24 -4.67
N PHE A 203 -30.53 4.77 -5.39
CA PHE A 203 -29.22 5.42 -5.43
C PHE A 203 -29.13 6.55 -6.45
N PHE A 204 -29.89 6.48 -7.56
CA PHE A 204 -29.80 7.47 -8.64
C PHE A 204 -30.95 8.48 -8.67
N ARG A 205 -31.98 8.36 -7.82
CA ARG A 205 -33.05 9.37 -7.72
C ARG A 205 -32.58 10.67 -7.09
N ARG A 206 -33.26 11.77 -7.42
CA ARG A 206 -32.98 13.10 -6.83
C ARG A 206 -32.93 13.07 -5.31
N ASP A 207 -33.90 12.42 -4.67
CA ASP A 207 -34.02 12.36 -3.21
C ASP A 207 -32.88 11.56 -2.54
N ALA A 208 -32.03 10.89 -3.32
CA ALA A 208 -30.84 10.25 -2.79
C ALA A 208 -29.75 11.27 -2.38
N PHE A 209 -29.77 12.47 -2.98
CA PHE A 209 -28.70 13.45 -2.88
C PHE A 209 -29.10 14.67 -2.02
N PRO A 210 -28.24 15.10 -1.08
CA PRO A 210 -27.07 14.37 -0.56
C PRO A 210 -27.45 13.37 0.53
N ASP A 211 -28.60 13.54 1.19
CA ASP A 211 -28.87 13.01 2.54
C ASP A 211 -28.81 11.47 2.62
N PHE A 212 -29.46 10.76 1.71
CA PHE A 212 -29.43 9.29 1.72
C PHE A 212 -28.04 8.75 1.41
N LEU A 213 -27.37 9.26 0.38
CA LEU A 213 -26.00 8.83 0.06
C LEU A 213 -25.03 9.15 1.18
N GLU A 214 -25.17 10.29 1.87
CA GLU A 214 -24.37 10.63 3.04
C GLU A 214 -24.65 9.70 4.22
N LYS A 215 -25.91 9.35 4.47
CA LYS A 215 -26.29 8.36 5.48
C LYS A 215 -25.65 7.01 5.18
N VAL A 216 -25.79 6.49 3.95
CA VAL A 216 -25.24 5.20 3.53
C VAL A 216 -23.71 5.22 3.56
N TYR A 217 -23.08 6.31 3.11
CA TYR A 217 -21.63 6.49 3.15
C TYR A 217 -21.12 6.47 4.58
N LYS A 218 -21.71 7.28 5.46
CA LYS A 218 -21.32 7.34 6.88
C LYS A 218 -21.53 6.00 7.58
N ALA A 219 -22.69 5.38 7.40
CA ALA A 219 -22.99 4.09 8.01
C ALA A 219 -22.06 2.97 7.48
N SER A 220 -21.65 3.04 6.22
CA SER A 220 -20.65 2.13 5.65
C SER A 220 -19.27 2.31 6.30
N VAL A 221 -18.85 3.56 6.53
CA VAL A 221 -17.60 3.87 7.23
C VAL A 221 -17.66 3.39 8.68
N ASP A 222 -18.72 3.74 9.41
CA ASP A 222 -18.92 3.34 10.81
C ASP A 222 -18.94 1.81 10.96
N TYR A 223 -19.60 1.10 10.03
CA TYR A 223 -19.61 -0.37 9.99
C TYR A 223 -18.22 -0.94 9.70
N ALA A 224 -17.49 -0.40 8.72
CA ALA A 224 -16.14 -0.87 8.39
C ALA A 224 -15.16 -0.65 9.56
N GLU A 225 -15.28 0.44 10.32
CA GLU A 225 -14.53 0.68 11.55
C GLU A 225 -14.87 -0.34 12.64
N ALA A 226 -16.17 -0.56 12.90
CA ALA A 226 -16.63 -1.52 13.90
C ALA A 226 -16.18 -2.96 13.59
N VAL A 227 -16.32 -3.39 12.33
CA VAL A 227 -15.82 -4.69 11.86
C VAL A 227 -14.30 -4.75 11.93
N GLY A 228 -13.59 -3.67 11.63
CA GLY A 228 -12.14 -3.59 11.77
C GLY A 228 -11.67 -3.86 13.20
N GLU A 229 -12.31 -3.23 14.19
CA GLU A 229 -12.01 -3.44 15.61
C GLU A 229 -12.40 -4.85 16.09
N GLU A 230 -13.53 -5.41 15.63
CA GLU A 230 -13.89 -6.79 15.95
C GLU A 230 -12.92 -7.79 15.30
N LEU A 231 -12.58 -7.57 14.02
CA LEU A 231 -11.63 -8.39 13.28
C LEU A 231 -10.27 -8.40 13.97
N LYS A 232 -9.83 -7.27 14.53
CA LYS A 232 -8.61 -7.19 15.34
C LYS A 232 -8.62 -8.21 16.48
N GLU A 233 -9.70 -8.27 17.26
CA GLU A 233 -9.86 -9.28 18.31
C GLU A 233 -9.88 -10.71 17.76
N ASN A 234 -10.59 -10.92 16.65
CA ASN A 234 -10.73 -12.23 16.03
C ASN A 234 -9.41 -12.72 15.43
N VAL A 235 -8.57 -11.83 14.93
CA VAL A 235 -7.22 -12.13 14.46
C VAL A 235 -6.33 -12.62 15.60
N TYR A 236 -6.40 -12.02 16.80
CA TYR A 236 -5.69 -12.54 17.98
C TYR A 236 -6.18 -13.94 18.38
N LYS A 237 -7.51 -14.15 18.39
CA LYS A 237 -8.11 -15.45 18.70
C LYS A 237 -7.72 -16.50 17.65
N ALA A 238 -7.65 -16.12 16.37
CA ALA A 238 -7.24 -16.97 15.27
C ALA A 238 -5.77 -17.37 15.42
N LEU A 239 -4.87 -16.42 15.72
CA LEU A 239 -3.46 -16.70 16.01
C LEU A 239 -3.31 -17.69 17.18
N LYS A 240 -4.05 -17.48 18.28
CA LYS A 240 -4.10 -18.42 19.41
C LYS A 240 -4.57 -19.81 18.96
N SER A 241 -5.60 -19.91 18.12
CA SER A 241 -6.09 -21.18 17.60
C SER A 241 -5.03 -21.89 16.74
N LEU A 242 -4.34 -21.17 15.87
CA LEU A 242 -3.30 -21.73 14.98
C LEU A 242 -2.09 -22.24 15.78
N THR A 243 -1.60 -21.43 16.72
CA THR A 243 -0.47 -21.79 17.60
C THR A 243 -0.80 -23.02 18.46
N GLN A 244 -1.99 -23.05 19.08
CA GLN A 244 -2.49 -24.22 19.80
C GLN A 244 -2.57 -25.44 18.89
N GLY A 245 -3.01 -25.23 17.64
CA GLY A 245 -3.13 -26.26 16.64
C GLY A 245 -1.82 -26.96 16.30
N PHE A 246 -0.71 -26.22 16.21
CA PHE A 246 0.62 -26.80 16.02
C PHE A 246 1.08 -27.61 17.23
N LEU A 247 0.87 -27.10 18.45
CA LEU A 247 1.28 -27.76 19.69
C LEU A 247 0.46 -29.02 19.98
N SER A 248 -0.86 -28.93 19.85
CA SER A 248 -1.78 -30.03 20.16
C SER A 248 -1.81 -31.13 19.11
N THR A 249 -1.19 -30.93 17.94
CA THR A 249 -1.11 -31.96 16.91
C THR A 249 -0.03 -32.99 17.28
N PRO A 250 -0.39 -34.23 17.68
CA PRO A 250 0.59 -35.16 18.27
C PRO A 250 1.71 -35.56 17.30
N ALA A 251 1.42 -35.55 16.00
CA ALA A 251 2.38 -35.89 14.95
C ALA A 251 3.55 -34.89 14.85
N ASN A 252 3.36 -33.65 15.29
CA ASN A 252 4.39 -32.60 15.18
C ASN A 252 5.51 -32.76 16.21
N LYS A 253 5.25 -33.39 17.36
CA LYS A 253 6.21 -33.56 18.47
C LYS A 253 6.86 -32.23 18.94
N LEU A 254 6.15 -31.12 18.77
CA LEU A 254 6.56 -29.80 19.22
C LEU A 254 6.43 -29.69 20.75
N LYS A 255 7.26 -28.82 21.34
CA LYS A 255 7.36 -28.59 22.79
C LYS A 255 7.47 -27.10 23.08
N ASP A 256 7.35 -26.72 24.34
CA ASP A 256 7.45 -25.36 24.87
C ASP A 256 8.74 -24.63 24.45
N THR A 257 9.83 -25.37 24.19
CA THR A 257 11.08 -24.80 23.67
C THR A 257 10.95 -24.20 22.26
N HIS A 258 9.89 -24.54 21.52
CA HIS A 258 9.63 -24.10 20.15
C HIS A 258 8.59 -22.98 20.06
N LEU A 259 8.11 -22.43 21.19
CA LEU A 259 7.01 -21.45 21.19
C LEU A 259 7.26 -20.25 20.28
N LYS A 260 8.50 -19.75 20.21
CA LYS A 260 8.86 -18.65 19.31
C LYS A 260 8.68 -19.05 17.83
N GLU A 261 9.23 -20.19 17.44
CA GLU A 261 9.14 -20.68 16.06
C GLU A 261 7.68 -20.96 15.65
N ILE A 262 6.88 -21.52 16.57
CA ILE A 262 5.46 -21.77 16.38
C ILE A 262 4.70 -20.45 16.21
N HIS A 263 4.99 -19.46 17.05
CA HIS A 263 4.37 -18.14 16.98
C HIS A 263 4.66 -17.47 15.64
N ASP A 264 5.94 -17.36 15.27
CA ASP A 264 6.39 -16.69 14.05
C ASP A 264 5.77 -17.35 12.81
N ASN A 265 5.73 -18.68 12.74
CA ASN A 265 5.10 -19.39 11.61
C ASN A 265 3.56 -19.35 11.63
N SER A 266 2.94 -19.25 12.80
CA SER A 266 1.49 -19.05 12.89
C SER A 266 1.09 -17.67 12.39
N LEU A 267 1.92 -16.65 12.59
CA LEU A 267 1.74 -15.32 11.99
C LEU A 267 1.85 -15.37 10.46
N ILE A 268 2.85 -16.07 9.91
CA ILE A 268 2.96 -16.25 8.44
C ILE A 268 1.72 -16.96 7.88
N LEU A 269 1.24 -18.02 8.54
CA LEU A 269 0.02 -18.72 8.14
C LEU A 269 -1.21 -17.80 8.18
N LEU A 270 -1.34 -17.01 9.24
CA LEU A 270 -2.39 -16.00 9.38
C LEU A 270 -2.34 -14.97 8.24
N TYR A 271 -1.15 -14.48 7.88
CA TYR A 271 -0.95 -13.54 6.78
C TYR A 271 -1.35 -14.14 5.43
N ARG A 272 -1.04 -15.43 5.18
CA ARG A 272 -1.51 -16.15 3.99
C ARG A 272 -3.04 -16.21 3.92
N LEU A 273 -3.70 -16.52 5.03
CA LEU A 273 -5.17 -16.58 5.07
C LEU A 273 -5.80 -15.21 4.79
N LEU A 274 -5.29 -14.15 5.43
CA LEU A 274 -5.78 -12.79 5.23
C LEU A 274 -5.53 -12.29 3.80
N PHE A 275 -4.35 -12.57 3.23
CA PHE A 275 -4.05 -12.27 1.84
C PHE A 275 -5.06 -12.92 0.90
N ILE A 276 -5.37 -14.21 1.09
CA ILE A 276 -6.31 -14.93 0.24
C ILE A 276 -7.72 -14.39 0.38
N LEU A 277 -8.18 -14.09 1.60
CA LEU A 277 -9.50 -13.48 1.83
C LEU A 277 -9.62 -12.15 1.08
N TYR A 278 -8.57 -11.33 1.10
CA TYR A 278 -8.52 -10.08 0.35
C TYR A 278 -8.46 -10.31 -1.16
N ALA A 279 -7.63 -11.26 -1.61
CA ALA A 279 -7.43 -11.56 -3.02
C ALA A 279 -8.67 -12.15 -3.71
N GLU A 280 -9.37 -13.08 -3.05
CA GLU A 280 -10.65 -13.61 -3.51
C GLU A 280 -11.72 -12.52 -3.59
N TYR A 281 -11.76 -11.63 -2.59
CA TYR A 281 -12.74 -10.56 -2.56
C TYR A 281 -12.53 -9.52 -3.68
N ARG A 282 -11.28 -9.11 -3.90
CA ARG A 282 -10.93 -8.08 -4.91
C ARG A 282 -10.97 -8.63 -6.35
N GLY A 283 -11.36 -9.89 -6.56
CA GLY A 283 -11.41 -10.54 -7.87
C GLY A 283 -10.01 -10.82 -8.47
N LEU A 284 -9.00 -10.91 -7.60
CA LEU A 284 -7.62 -11.26 -7.98
C LEU A 284 -7.48 -12.78 -8.13
N LEU A 285 -8.30 -13.53 -7.40
CA LEU A 285 -8.50 -14.95 -7.58
C LEU A 285 -9.88 -15.20 -8.24
N PRO A 286 -10.04 -16.25 -9.06
CA PRO A 286 -11.15 -16.40 -10.00
C PRO A 286 -12.45 -16.90 -9.34
N ILE A 287 -12.86 -16.28 -8.24
CA ILE A 287 -14.16 -16.53 -7.60
C ILE A 287 -15.29 -16.08 -8.53
N GLY A 288 -16.27 -16.97 -8.75
CA GLY A 288 -17.40 -16.74 -9.65
C GLY A 288 -17.04 -16.84 -11.15
N GLU A 289 -15.80 -16.55 -11.52
CA GLU A 289 -15.29 -16.69 -12.89
C GLU A 289 -15.00 -18.16 -13.26
N ASN A 290 -14.32 -18.88 -12.38
CA ASN A 290 -14.01 -20.30 -12.56
C ASN A 290 -14.77 -21.14 -11.53
N ARG A 291 -15.72 -21.93 -12.00
CA ARG A 291 -16.57 -22.77 -11.15
C ARG A 291 -15.77 -23.81 -10.35
N LEU A 292 -14.77 -24.43 -10.98
CA LEU A 292 -13.94 -25.45 -10.33
C LEU A 292 -13.14 -24.84 -9.17
N TYR A 293 -12.49 -23.70 -9.40
CA TYR A 293 -11.81 -22.96 -8.35
C TYR A 293 -12.78 -22.57 -7.22
N THR A 294 -13.91 -21.95 -7.59
CA THR A 294 -14.90 -21.42 -6.65
C THR A 294 -15.46 -22.52 -5.74
N GLU A 295 -15.83 -23.68 -6.27
CA GLU A 295 -16.50 -24.73 -5.50
C GLU A 295 -15.52 -25.64 -4.76
N SER A 296 -14.32 -25.90 -5.30
CA SER A 296 -13.44 -26.97 -4.80
C SER A 296 -12.17 -26.50 -4.12
N TYR A 297 -11.61 -25.35 -4.51
CA TYR A 297 -10.27 -24.92 -4.10
C TYR A 297 -10.26 -23.63 -3.29
N SER A 298 -11.23 -22.74 -3.49
CA SER A 298 -11.28 -21.44 -2.84
C SER A 298 -11.34 -21.53 -1.31
N LEU A 299 -10.75 -20.54 -0.66
CA LEU A 299 -10.93 -20.30 0.77
C LEU A 299 -12.38 -19.94 1.07
N ASP A 300 -13.09 -19.30 0.15
CA ASP A 300 -14.54 -19.06 0.23
C ASP A 300 -15.37 -20.36 0.37
N SER A 301 -15.07 -21.40 -0.41
CA SER A 301 -15.74 -22.71 -0.27
C SER A 301 -15.38 -23.36 1.07
N LEU A 302 -14.10 -23.30 1.46
CA LEU A 302 -13.63 -23.85 2.72
C LEU A 302 -14.32 -23.17 3.93
N LYS A 303 -14.37 -21.83 3.96
CA LYS A 303 -14.99 -21.08 5.06
C LYS A 303 -16.50 -21.30 5.13
N LYS A 304 -17.21 -21.35 3.99
CA LYS A 304 -18.65 -21.66 3.95
C LYS A 304 -18.94 -23.08 4.45
N GLY A 305 -18.11 -24.04 4.04
CA GLY A 305 -18.20 -25.42 4.53
C GLY A 305 -17.95 -25.54 6.03
N ILE A 306 -16.98 -24.82 6.58
CA ILE A 306 -16.73 -24.77 8.03
C ILE A 306 -17.91 -24.12 8.77
N ALA A 307 -18.33 -22.93 8.34
CA ALA A 307 -19.43 -22.19 8.95
C ALA A 307 -20.70 -23.04 9.05
N GLY A 308 -21.10 -23.70 7.94
CA GLY A 308 -22.29 -24.55 7.92
C GLY A 308 -22.23 -25.75 8.87
N ARG A 309 -21.05 -26.29 9.17
CA ARG A 309 -20.87 -27.36 10.17
C ARG A 309 -20.94 -26.82 11.59
N LEU A 310 -20.30 -25.68 11.84
CA LEU A 310 -20.32 -25.02 13.15
C LEU A 310 -21.74 -24.56 13.51
N ASP A 311 -22.49 -23.99 12.57
CA ASP A 311 -23.87 -23.53 12.80
C ASP A 311 -24.83 -24.68 13.13
N LYS A 312 -24.58 -25.87 12.58
CA LYS A 312 -25.32 -27.11 12.90
C LYS A 312 -24.85 -27.80 14.18
N GLY A 313 -23.78 -27.31 14.82
CA GLY A 313 -23.17 -27.95 15.98
C GLY A 313 -22.52 -29.31 15.67
N GLU A 314 -22.09 -29.54 14.42
CA GLU A 314 -21.46 -30.80 14.04
C GLU A 314 -20.06 -30.93 14.66
N PRO A 315 -19.70 -32.12 15.21
CA PRO A 315 -18.38 -32.31 15.78
C PRO A 315 -17.28 -32.27 14.71
N ILE A 316 -16.20 -31.53 15.00
CA ILE A 316 -14.99 -31.46 14.17
C ILE A 316 -13.86 -32.16 14.92
N ALA A 317 -13.30 -33.21 14.31
CA ALA A 317 -12.23 -34.00 14.92
C ALA A 317 -10.93 -33.18 15.05
N THR A 318 -10.31 -33.23 16.23
CA THR A 318 -9.06 -32.54 16.56
C THR A 318 -7.83 -33.09 15.81
N SER A 319 -7.79 -34.40 15.57
CA SER A 319 -6.60 -35.09 15.03
C SER A 319 -6.71 -35.50 13.56
N THR A 320 -7.58 -34.82 12.79
CA THR A 320 -7.71 -35.01 11.33
C THR A 320 -7.18 -33.78 10.60
N TYR A 321 -6.71 -33.92 9.35
CA TYR A 321 -5.90 -32.88 8.68
C TYR A 321 -6.45 -32.45 7.31
N GLY A 322 -7.73 -32.75 7.02
CA GLY A 322 -8.34 -32.46 5.72
C GLY A 322 -8.34 -30.96 5.37
N TYR A 323 -8.63 -30.08 6.33
CA TYR A 323 -8.61 -28.63 6.11
C TYR A 323 -7.19 -28.10 5.91
N TRP A 324 -6.21 -28.64 6.65
CA TRP A 324 -4.79 -28.33 6.44
C TRP A 324 -4.34 -28.68 5.02
N ASN A 325 -4.66 -29.88 4.55
CA ASN A 325 -4.28 -30.32 3.20
C ASN A 325 -4.91 -29.46 2.10
N LYS A 326 -6.17 -29.05 2.26
CA LYS A 326 -6.83 -28.12 1.33
C LYS A 326 -6.13 -26.75 1.30
N LEU A 327 -5.76 -26.21 2.46
CA LEU A 327 -5.01 -24.95 2.53
C LEU A 327 -3.64 -25.07 1.86
N LYS A 328 -2.94 -26.19 2.08
CA LYS A 328 -1.64 -26.47 1.44
C LYS A 328 -1.74 -26.49 -0.08
N GLU A 329 -2.74 -27.20 -0.61
CA GLU A 329 -3.01 -27.26 -2.04
C GLU A 329 -3.33 -25.87 -2.60
N LEU A 330 -4.16 -25.08 -1.90
CA LEU A 330 -4.46 -23.70 -2.29
C LEU A 330 -3.21 -22.80 -2.28
N PHE A 331 -2.36 -22.91 -1.26
CA PHE A 331 -1.11 -22.15 -1.19
C PHE A 331 -0.18 -22.48 -2.34
N GLU A 332 -0.06 -23.75 -2.71
CA GLU A 332 0.73 -24.20 -3.85
C GLU A 332 0.17 -23.62 -5.16
N ILE A 333 -1.14 -23.76 -5.40
CA ILE A 333 -1.84 -23.19 -6.57
C ILE A 333 -1.58 -21.68 -6.71
N ILE A 334 -1.61 -20.92 -5.62
CA ILE A 334 -1.35 -19.48 -5.63
C ILE A 334 0.13 -19.18 -5.87
N ASN A 335 1.03 -19.98 -5.29
CA ASN A 335 2.48 -19.80 -5.42
C ASN A 335 2.94 -19.98 -6.88
N ILE A 336 2.59 -21.12 -7.49
CA ILE A 336 3.08 -21.51 -8.83
C ILE A 336 2.09 -21.21 -9.96
N GLY A 337 0.85 -20.84 -9.64
CA GLY A 337 -0.23 -20.63 -10.60
C GLY A 337 -0.89 -21.93 -11.06
N ASN A 338 -2.10 -21.83 -11.59
CA ASN A 338 -2.80 -22.95 -12.23
C ASN A 338 -3.73 -22.44 -13.33
N SER A 339 -3.40 -22.76 -14.60
CA SER A 339 -4.15 -22.31 -15.77
C SER A 339 -5.55 -22.92 -15.89
N GLU A 340 -5.75 -24.16 -15.43
CA GLU A 340 -7.08 -24.82 -15.47
C GLU A 340 -8.06 -24.16 -14.50
N LEU A 341 -7.54 -23.72 -13.36
CA LEU A 341 -8.31 -22.99 -12.35
C LEU A 341 -8.42 -21.49 -12.66
N GLY A 342 -7.68 -20.98 -13.65
CA GLY A 342 -7.59 -19.55 -13.95
C GLY A 342 -6.86 -18.75 -12.87
N VAL A 343 -6.04 -19.41 -12.04
CA VAL A 343 -5.27 -18.76 -10.97
C VAL A 343 -3.92 -18.34 -11.54
N PRO A 344 -3.62 -17.02 -11.62
CA PRO A 344 -2.30 -16.58 -12.01
C PRO A 344 -1.30 -16.88 -10.89
N PRO A 345 -0.03 -17.11 -11.25
CA PRO A 345 1.01 -17.28 -10.25
C PRO A 345 1.33 -15.95 -9.57
N TYR A 346 1.20 -15.91 -8.25
CA TYR A 346 1.42 -14.69 -7.49
C TYR A 346 2.85 -14.56 -6.94
N ASN A 347 3.71 -15.57 -7.06
CA ASN A 347 5.07 -15.65 -6.48
C ASN A 347 5.69 -14.33 -5.98
N GLY A 348 6.24 -14.35 -4.76
CA GLY A 348 6.83 -13.19 -4.10
C GLY A 348 7.30 -13.50 -2.68
N GLY A 349 7.71 -14.73 -2.41
CA GLY A 349 8.19 -15.14 -1.08
C GLY A 349 7.10 -15.52 -0.07
N LEU A 350 5.93 -14.86 -0.01
CA LEU A 350 4.90 -15.17 1.03
C LEU A 350 4.43 -16.63 1.02
N PHE A 351 4.23 -17.18 -0.18
CA PHE A 351 3.79 -18.57 -0.39
C PHE A 351 4.95 -19.52 -0.74
N ASP A 352 6.20 -19.05 -0.62
CA ASP A 352 7.38 -19.84 -0.94
C ASP A 352 7.57 -20.98 0.10
N PRO A 353 7.54 -22.25 -0.33
CA PRO A 353 7.75 -23.39 0.56
C PRO A 353 9.20 -23.50 1.07
N GLU A 354 10.20 -23.03 0.33
CA GLU A 354 11.60 -23.09 0.75
C GLU A 354 11.89 -22.08 1.87
N LYS A 355 11.33 -20.86 1.74
CA LYS A 355 11.43 -19.81 2.76
C LYS A 355 10.72 -20.21 4.07
N TYR A 356 9.61 -20.95 3.97
CA TYR A 356 8.74 -21.30 5.10
C TYR A 356 8.62 -22.80 5.34
N ASP A 357 9.75 -23.51 5.32
CA ASP A 357 9.88 -24.96 5.50
C ASP A 357 9.20 -25.53 6.77
N PHE A 358 9.03 -24.72 7.83
CA PHE A 358 8.24 -25.12 9.00
C PHE A 358 6.79 -25.48 8.63
N LEU A 359 6.15 -24.71 7.74
CA LEU A 359 4.79 -24.95 7.25
C LEU A 359 4.73 -26.13 6.25
N GLU A 360 5.87 -26.62 5.78
CA GLU A 360 5.99 -27.85 5.00
C GLU A 360 6.09 -29.08 5.91
N LYS A 361 6.85 -28.96 7.01
CA LYS A 361 7.13 -30.05 7.94
C LYS A 361 6.01 -30.35 8.93
N PHE A 362 5.30 -29.31 9.38
CA PHE A 362 4.30 -29.43 10.44
C PHE A 362 2.88 -29.20 9.92
N ARG A 363 1.88 -29.66 10.68
CA ARG A 363 0.47 -29.57 10.30
C ARG A 363 -0.43 -29.21 11.47
N ILE A 364 -1.62 -28.71 11.16
CA ILE A 364 -2.62 -28.32 12.15
C ILE A 364 -3.87 -29.22 12.04
N GLY A 365 -4.41 -29.62 13.19
CA GLY A 365 -5.68 -30.34 13.28
C GLY A 365 -6.92 -29.54 12.83
N ASN A 366 -7.89 -30.22 12.23
CA ASN A 366 -9.09 -29.62 11.63
C ASN A 366 -9.86 -28.68 12.56
N LEU A 367 -10.00 -29.01 13.85
CA LEU A 367 -10.71 -28.15 14.81
C LEU A 367 -10.08 -26.75 14.88
N TYR A 368 -8.75 -26.68 14.90
CA TYR A 368 -8.01 -25.42 15.07
C TYR A 368 -8.02 -24.59 13.79
N ILE A 369 -7.91 -25.23 12.62
CA ILE A 369 -8.12 -24.55 11.33
C ILE A 369 -9.55 -24.03 11.21
N ALA A 370 -10.55 -24.85 11.57
CA ALA A 370 -11.95 -24.45 11.50
C ALA A 370 -12.22 -23.22 12.36
N LYS A 371 -11.77 -23.22 13.63
CA LYS A 371 -11.88 -22.05 14.51
C LYS A 371 -11.19 -20.82 13.94
N ALA A 372 -9.95 -20.95 13.48
CA ALA A 372 -9.20 -19.82 12.93
C ALA A 372 -9.85 -19.25 11.67
N VAL A 373 -10.23 -20.09 10.71
CA VAL A 373 -10.89 -19.66 9.47
C VAL A 373 -12.23 -19.01 9.77
N ASP A 374 -13.02 -19.55 10.71
CA ASP A 374 -14.31 -18.97 11.07
C ASP A 374 -14.17 -17.57 11.69
N LEU A 375 -13.24 -17.41 12.64
CA LEU A 375 -12.91 -16.13 13.27
C LEU A 375 -12.48 -15.07 12.26
N LEU A 376 -11.70 -15.47 11.24
CA LEU A 376 -11.28 -14.55 10.18
C LEU A 376 -12.38 -14.28 9.15
N SER A 377 -13.40 -15.14 9.08
CA SER A 377 -14.41 -15.07 8.01
C SER A 377 -15.69 -14.37 8.43
N ARG A 378 -16.06 -14.44 9.71
CA ARG A 378 -17.34 -13.96 10.21
C ARG A 378 -17.20 -13.10 11.46
N SER A 379 -18.06 -12.11 11.60
CA SER A 379 -18.25 -11.32 12.82
C SER A 379 -19.10 -12.08 13.86
N SER A 380 -19.24 -11.48 15.03
CA SER A 380 -19.94 -12.02 16.20
C SER A 380 -21.42 -12.31 15.95
N ASP A 381 -22.04 -11.57 15.03
CA ASP A 381 -23.41 -11.77 14.52
C ASP A 381 -23.51 -12.86 13.42
N ARG A 382 -22.38 -13.52 13.11
CA ARG A 382 -22.21 -14.53 12.06
C ARG A 382 -22.34 -14.00 10.62
N ALA A 383 -22.30 -12.69 10.42
CA ALA A 383 -22.16 -12.10 9.10
C ALA A 383 -20.76 -12.34 8.52
N TYR A 384 -20.64 -12.47 7.19
CA TYR A 384 -19.34 -12.58 6.56
C TYR A 384 -18.65 -11.21 6.46
N ILE A 385 -17.36 -11.18 6.80
CA ILE A 385 -16.53 -9.98 6.78
C ILE A 385 -16.23 -9.55 5.34
N ASP A 386 -16.46 -8.27 5.05
CA ASP A 386 -16.16 -7.62 3.79
C ASP A 386 -14.70 -7.10 3.77
N TYR A 387 -13.77 -7.94 3.32
CA TYR A 387 -12.35 -7.61 3.25
C TYR A 387 -11.98 -6.53 2.24
N GLY A 388 -12.81 -6.24 1.22
CA GLY A 388 -12.47 -5.20 0.24
C GLY A 388 -12.95 -3.80 0.63
N SER A 389 -13.88 -3.70 1.58
CA SER A 389 -14.23 -2.44 2.25
C SER A 389 -13.26 -2.06 3.36
N LEU A 390 -12.50 -3.03 3.89
CA LEU A 390 -11.47 -2.77 4.89
C LEU A 390 -10.28 -2.09 4.23
N GLU A 391 -9.97 -0.89 4.69
CA GLU A 391 -8.73 -0.25 4.27
C GLU A 391 -7.52 -1.08 4.70
N ILE A 392 -6.55 -1.26 3.79
CA ILE A 392 -5.27 -1.95 4.07
C ILE A 392 -4.57 -1.32 5.29
N ARG A 393 -4.83 -0.04 5.55
CA ARG A 393 -4.32 0.71 6.70
C ARG A 393 -4.88 0.24 8.04
N HIS A 394 -6.16 -0.16 8.10
CA HIS A 394 -6.77 -0.72 9.31
C HIS A 394 -6.10 -2.04 9.71
N LEU A 395 -5.75 -2.87 8.73
CA LEU A 395 -4.99 -4.10 8.95
C LEU A 395 -3.59 -3.82 9.54
N GLY A 396 -2.91 -2.77 9.10
CA GLY A 396 -1.59 -2.37 9.64
C GLY A 396 -1.58 -2.27 11.17
N SER A 397 -2.59 -1.61 11.74
CA SER A 397 -2.74 -1.46 13.20
C SER A 397 -2.99 -2.78 13.94
N ILE A 398 -3.70 -3.73 13.30
CA ILE A 398 -3.94 -5.08 13.84
C ILE A 398 -2.61 -5.81 13.92
N TYR A 399 -1.86 -5.77 12.83
CA TYR A 399 -0.63 -6.51 12.69
C TYR A 399 0.51 -5.98 13.56
N GLU A 400 0.67 -4.66 13.68
CA GLU A 400 1.62 -4.08 14.65
C GLU A 400 1.31 -4.53 16.07
N GLY A 401 0.02 -4.55 16.42
CA GLY A 401 -0.41 -5.07 17.71
C GLY A 401 -0.05 -6.55 17.90
N LEU A 402 -0.12 -7.39 16.87
CA LEU A 402 0.25 -8.82 16.96
C LEU A 402 1.72 -9.04 17.31
N LEU A 403 2.62 -8.18 16.82
CA LEU A 403 4.06 -8.32 17.04
C LEU A 403 4.48 -8.16 18.52
N GLU A 404 3.63 -7.54 19.33
CA GLU A 404 3.88 -7.30 20.76
C GLU A 404 3.59 -8.51 21.65
N TYR A 405 2.88 -9.51 21.12
CA TYR A 405 2.43 -10.63 21.93
C TYR A 405 3.48 -11.73 21.99
N LYS A 406 3.68 -12.27 23.18
CA LYS A 406 4.44 -13.49 23.41
C LYS A 406 3.51 -14.63 23.75
N LEU A 407 3.83 -15.79 23.18
CA LEU A 407 3.13 -17.03 23.47
C LEU A 407 3.61 -17.61 24.81
N LYS A 408 2.68 -17.95 25.69
CA LYS A 408 2.91 -18.72 26.91
C LYS A 408 1.95 -19.90 26.99
N ILE A 409 2.33 -20.93 27.74
CA ILE A 409 1.47 -22.06 28.07
C ILE A 409 1.00 -21.90 29.51
N ALA A 410 -0.28 -22.11 29.75
CA ALA A 410 -0.86 -22.08 31.08
C ALA A 410 -0.46 -23.35 31.86
N ASP A 411 0.01 -23.17 33.10
CA ASP A 411 0.36 -24.24 34.02
C ASP A 411 -0.82 -24.68 34.92
N LYS A 412 -1.91 -23.90 34.89
CA LYS A 412 -3.17 -24.08 35.61
C LYS A 412 -4.28 -23.37 34.85
N ASP A 413 -5.53 -23.61 35.24
CA ASP A 413 -6.66 -22.83 34.75
C ASP A 413 -6.51 -21.36 35.19
N ILE A 414 -6.32 -20.47 34.21
CA ILE A 414 -6.13 -19.01 34.39
C ILE A 414 -7.22 -18.22 33.65
N VAL A 415 -7.46 -16.99 34.08
CA VAL A 415 -8.41 -16.07 33.45
C VAL A 415 -7.80 -14.67 33.35
N PRO A 416 -8.00 -13.94 32.23
CA PRO A 416 -7.58 -12.54 32.13
C PRO A 416 -8.42 -11.66 33.07
N VAL A 417 -7.77 -10.81 33.86
CA VAL A 417 -8.43 -9.79 34.69
C VAL A 417 -7.81 -8.42 34.47
N LYS A 418 -8.63 -7.37 34.51
CA LYS A 418 -8.14 -5.98 34.53
C LYS A 418 -7.72 -5.57 35.94
N GLU A 419 -6.42 -5.31 36.12
CA GLU A 419 -5.81 -4.73 37.31
C GLU A 419 -5.07 -3.44 36.94
N LYS A 420 -5.42 -2.29 37.56
CA LYS A 420 -4.81 -0.97 37.28
C LYS A 420 -4.72 -0.60 35.79
N GLY A 421 -5.78 -0.90 35.01
CA GLY A 421 -5.80 -0.65 33.56
C GLY A 421 -4.88 -1.58 32.75
N LYS A 422 -4.48 -2.74 33.30
CA LYS A 422 -3.67 -3.76 32.63
C LYS A 422 -4.40 -5.10 32.68
N GLU A 423 -4.34 -5.84 31.58
CA GLU A 423 -4.78 -7.23 31.55
C GLU A 423 -3.68 -8.11 32.15
N VAL A 424 -4.03 -8.92 33.14
CA VAL A 424 -3.13 -9.86 33.81
C VAL A 424 -3.85 -11.19 33.91
N PHE A 425 -3.16 -12.28 33.57
CA PHE A 425 -3.70 -13.62 33.75
C PHE A 425 -3.43 -14.10 35.18
N ILE A 426 -4.48 -14.46 35.90
CA ILE A 426 -4.39 -15.01 37.26
C ILE A 426 -5.13 -16.35 37.33
N PRO A 427 -4.76 -17.25 38.26
CA PRO A 427 -5.50 -18.49 38.47
C PRO A 427 -6.98 -18.23 38.77
N VAL A 428 -7.87 -19.08 38.24
CA VAL A 428 -9.33 -18.94 38.44
C VAL A 428 -9.70 -18.89 39.94
N GLU A 429 -9.00 -19.67 40.77
CA GLU A 429 -9.14 -19.66 42.23
C GLU A 429 -8.81 -18.30 42.86
N GLU A 430 -7.81 -17.60 42.32
CA GLU A 430 -7.42 -16.27 42.78
C GLU A 430 -8.41 -15.20 42.32
N ALA A 431 -8.91 -15.31 41.09
CA ALA A 431 -9.96 -14.44 40.58
C ALA A 431 -11.24 -14.53 41.43
N ALA A 432 -11.63 -15.75 41.82
CA ALA A 432 -12.74 -15.99 42.73
C ALA A 432 -12.52 -15.33 44.11
N LYS A 433 -11.31 -15.48 44.70
CA LYS A 433 -10.95 -14.83 45.97
C LYS A 433 -11.00 -13.30 45.88
N LYS A 434 -10.58 -12.73 44.75
CA LYS A 434 -10.62 -11.29 44.46
C LYS A 434 -12.01 -10.78 44.03
N LYS A 435 -13.04 -11.63 44.03
CA LYS A 435 -14.41 -11.33 43.55
C LYS A 435 -14.43 -10.74 42.14
N LYS A 436 -13.50 -11.17 41.28
CA LYS A 436 -13.47 -10.76 39.87
C LYS A 436 -14.49 -11.59 39.09
N LYS A 437 -15.14 -10.97 38.10
CA LYS A 437 -16.06 -11.67 37.20
C LYS A 437 -15.25 -12.60 36.31
N VAL A 438 -15.54 -13.89 36.35
CA VAL A 438 -14.93 -14.92 35.49
C VAL A 438 -15.99 -15.34 34.48
N LYS A 439 -15.66 -15.29 33.19
CA LYS A 439 -16.49 -15.88 32.14
C LYS A 439 -15.86 -17.19 31.70
N GLU A 440 -16.66 -18.24 31.54
CA GLU A 440 -16.18 -19.57 31.18
C GLU A 440 -15.41 -19.57 29.84
N GLU A 441 -15.87 -18.76 28.88
CA GLU A 441 -15.23 -18.58 27.57
C GLU A 441 -13.86 -17.88 27.61
N GLU A 442 -13.52 -17.20 28.71
CA GLU A 442 -12.25 -16.49 28.89
C GLU A 442 -11.22 -17.34 29.66
N ILE A 443 -11.61 -18.51 30.17
CA ILE A 443 -10.71 -19.41 30.90
C ILE A 443 -9.75 -20.06 29.92
N VAL A 444 -8.45 -19.88 30.18
CA VAL A 444 -7.37 -20.63 29.52
C VAL A 444 -7.07 -21.84 30.39
N ARG A 445 -7.26 -23.04 29.84
CA ARG A 445 -7.07 -24.28 30.58
C ARG A 445 -5.59 -24.63 30.74
N ASP A 446 -5.28 -25.44 31.74
CA ASP A 446 -3.96 -26.07 31.87
C ASP A 446 -3.51 -26.72 30.53
N GLY A 447 -2.29 -26.39 30.08
CA GLY A 447 -1.73 -26.83 28.81
C GLY A 447 -2.17 -26.04 27.57
N GLU A 448 -3.08 -25.07 27.70
CA GLU A 448 -3.45 -24.18 26.59
C GLU A 448 -2.53 -22.96 26.47
N VAL A 449 -2.39 -22.47 25.24
CA VAL A 449 -1.65 -21.26 24.95
C VAL A 449 -2.45 -20.00 25.22
N TYR A 450 -1.75 -18.97 25.66
CA TYR A 450 -2.27 -17.62 25.78
C TYR A 450 -1.22 -16.60 25.36
N LEU A 451 -1.72 -15.44 24.93
CA LEU A 451 -0.90 -14.33 24.48
C LEU A 451 -0.74 -13.35 25.64
N VAL A 452 0.49 -12.96 25.93
CA VAL A 452 0.80 -11.90 26.90
C VAL A 452 1.45 -10.72 26.22
N THR A 453 1.08 -9.52 26.63
CA THR A 453 1.78 -8.29 26.25
C THR A 453 2.79 -7.95 27.33
N ASP A 454 4.04 -7.71 26.95
CA ASP A 454 4.98 -7.03 27.83
C ASP A 454 4.79 -5.51 27.63
N LYS A 455 4.02 -4.82 28.49
CA LYS A 455 3.86 -3.34 28.41
C LYS A 455 5.20 -2.57 28.45
N GLY A 456 6.28 -3.22 28.92
CA GLY A 456 7.64 -2.68 28.83
C GLY A 456 8.21 -2.69 27.40
N GLU A 457 7.78 -3.64 26.56
CA GLU A 457 8.18 -3.72 25.16
C GLU A 457 7.56 -2.61 24.33
N ARG A 458 6.28 -2.24 24.47
CA ARG A 458 5.71 -1.07 23.75
C ARG A 458 6.54 0.21 23.87
N LYS A 459 6.99 0.52 25.08
CA LYS A 459 7.86 1.68 25.34
C LYS A 459 9.30 1.47 24.87
N ALA A 460 9.77 0.22 24.80
CA ALA A 460 11.12 -0.12 24.38
C ALA A 460 11.26 -0.34 22.86
N THR A 461 10.18 -0.72 22.17
CA THR A 461 10.10 -0.98 20.73
C THR A 461 9.52 0.20 19.96
N GLY A 462 8.85 1.15 20.61
CA GLY A 462 8.30 2.34 19.97
C GLY A 462 7.13 2.06 19.01
N SER A 463 6.49 0.89 19.11
CA SER A 463 5.43 0.42 18.22
C SER A 463 4.10 1.14 18.48
N TYR A 464 4.02 2.42 18.10
CA TYR A 464 2.80 3.22 18.19
C TYR A 464 2.19 3.41 16.82
N TYR A 465 0.92 3.05 16.68
CA TYR A 465 0.15 3.38 15.49
C TYR A 465 0.06 4.91 15.34
N THR A 466 0.37 5.42 14.16
CA THR A 466 0.24 6.83 13.82
C THR A 466 -1.08 7.07 13.09
N PRO A 467 -1.97 7.94 13.61
CA PRO A 467 -3.22 8.29 12.94
C PRO A 467 -3.05 8.74 11.49
N ASP A 468 -3.97 8.33 10.63
CA ASP A 468 -3.93 8.56 9.18
C ASP A 468 -3.71 10.02 8.77
N TYR A 469 -4.38 10.97 9.43
CA TYR A 469 -4.22 12.39 9.10
C TYR A 469 -2.81 12.89 9.40
N ILE A 470 -2.14 12.32 10.41
CA ILE A 470 -0.73 12.64 10.74
C ILE A 470 0.20 12.04 9.69
N VAL A 471 -0.01 10.77 9.32
CA VAL A 471 0.80 10.11 8.28
C VAL A 471 0.72 10.88 6.97
N LYS A 472 -0.51 11.21 6.51
CA LYS A 472 -0.73 12.03 5.32
C LYS A 472 0.00 13.36 5.42
N TYR A 473 -0.19 14.09 6.51
CA TYR A 473 0.48 15.36 6.73
C TYR A 473 2.01 15.25 6.63
N ILE A 474 2.62 14.26 7.28
CA ILE A 474 4.07 14.03 7.23
C ILE A 474 4.54 13.74 5.81
N ILE A 475 3.90 12.77 5.13
CA ILE A 475 4.26 12.43 3.74
C ILE A 475 4.14 13.63 2.82
N GLU A 476 3.03 14.37 2.92
CA GLU A 476 2.75 15.53 2.10
C GLU A 476 3.75 16.67 2.29
N ASN A 477 4.27 16.88 3.50
CA ASN A 477 5.24 17.92 3.80
C ASN A 477 6.69 17.47 3.56
N THR A 478 6.96 16.16 3.58
CA THR A 478 8.30 15.61 3.30
C THR A 478 8.53 15.43 1.79
N LEU A 479 7.57 14.83 1.07
CA LEU A 479 7.72 14.53 -0.36
C LEU A 479 7.25 15.68 -1.26
N GLY A 480 6.30 16.49 -0.80
CA GLY A 480 5.78 17.63 -1.57
C GLY A 480 6.86 18.60 -2.07
N PRO A 481 7.82 19.04 -1.23
CA PRO A 481 8.92 19.91 -1.67
C PRO A 481 9.84 19.27 -2.72
N LEU A 482 10.08 17.95 -2.63
CA LEU A 482 10.90 17.21 -3.58
C LEU A 482 10.22 17.13 -4.95
N VAL A 483 8.93 16.76 -4.98
CA VAL A 483 8.14 16.76 -6.22
C VAL A 483 8.01 18.18 -6.78
N GLY A 484 7.81 19.18 -5.93
CA GLY A 484 7.77 20.58 -6.36
C GLY A 484 9.09 21.06 -7.00
N ARG A 485 10.25 20.53 -6.57
CA ARG A 485 11.53 20.78 -7.22
C ARG A 485 11.58 20.14 -8.61
N ILE A 486 11.16 18.88 -8.74
CA ILE A 486 11.06 18.18 -10.04
C ILE A 486 10.14 18.94 -10.99
N TYR A 487 9.01 19.46 -10.49
CA TYR A 487 8.10 20.28 -11.29
C TYR A 487 8.73 21.57 -11.80
N ARG A 488 9.54 22.26 -10.98
CA ARG A 488 10.32 23.42 -11.46
C ARG A 488 11.39 23.03 -12.47
N GLU A 489 12.06 21.89 -12.30
CA GLU A 489 13.02 21.37 -13.28
C GLU A 489 12.33 21.09 -14.63
N ILE A 490 11.11 20.54 -14.63
CA ILE A 490 10.27 20.37 -15.83
C ILE A 490 10.02 21.72 -16.52
N GLU A 491 9.58 22.72 -15.76
CA GLU A 491 9.32 24.06 -16.28
C GLU A 491 10.56 24.68 -16.92
N TRP A 492 11.72 24.62 -16.24
CA TRP A 492 12.98 25.13 -16.78
C TRP A 492 13.41 24.40 -18.05
N ALA A 493 13.31 23.06 -18.07
CA ALA A 493 13.63 22.28 -19.26
C ALA A 493 12.76 22.71 -20.46
N GLN A 494 11.47 22.98 -20.23
CA GLN A 494 10.56 23.48 -21.26
C GLN A 494 10.89 24.92 -21.70
N GLU A 495 11.17 25.83 -20.76
CA GLU A 495 11.53 27.22 -21.05
C GLU A 495 12.81 27.32 -21.89
N ILE A 496 13.82 26.50 -21.57
CA ILE A 496 15.08 26.38 -22.31
C ILE A 496 14.80 25.83 -23.71
N LYS A 497 14.05 24.72 -23.81
CA LYS A 497 13.70 24.09 -25.10
C LYS A 497 12.94 25.05 -26.03
N ASN A 498 12.11 25.92 -25.46
CA ASN A 498 11.32 26.90 -26.19
C ASN A 498 12.06 28.22 -26.47
N ASN A 499 13.37 28.32 -26.17
CA ASN A 499 14.18 29.54 -26.32
C ASN A 499 13.56 30.78 -25.62
N LYS A 500 12.73 30.60 -24.59
CA LYS A 500 12.00 31.69 -23.92
C LYS A 500 12.81 32.42 -22.85
N ARG A 501 13.90 31.83 -22.33
CA ARG A 501 14.83 32.45 -21.37
C ARG A 501 16.29 32.13 -21.69
N ASN A 502 17.20 33.06 -21.38
CA ASN A 502 18.64 32.79 -21.42
C ASN A 502 19.04 32.04 -20.14
N LEU A 503 19.90 31.02 -20.24
CA LEU A 503 20.44 30.26 -19.10
C LEU A 503 20.87 31.17 -17.93
N ASN A 504 21.47 32.33 -18.23
CA ASN A 504 21.90 33.29 -17.20
C ASN A 504 20.75 33.81 -16.31
N GLU A 505 19.55 34.03 -16.87
CA GLU A 505 18.39 34.52 -16.11
C GLU A 505 17.81 33.43 -15.20
N ILE A 506 17.84 32.17 -15.67
CA ILE A 506 17.46 31.00 -14.85
C ILE A 506 18.42 30.85 -13.68
N PHE A 507 19.73 30.97 -13.91
CA PHE A 507 20.74 30.92 -12.86
C PHE A 507 20.57 32.05 -11.82
N GLU A 508 20.30 33.28 -12.24
CA GLU A 508 20.06 34.40 -11.31
C GLU A 508 18.81 34.19 -10.44
N LYS A 509 17.73 33.63 -11.01
CA LYS A 509 16.53 33.30 -10.25
C LYS A 509 16.78 32.19 -9.23
N ILE A 510 17.48 31.12 -9.62
CA ILE A 510 17.83 30.00 -8.75
C ILE A 510 18.72 30.46 -7.59
N ILE A 511 19.67 31.37 -7.85
CA ILE A 511 20.50 31.99 -6.82
C ILE A 511 19.62 32.79 -5.86
N ASN A 512 18.61 33.53 -6.33
CA ASN A 512 17.80 34.38 -5.46
C ASN A 512 16.76 33.62 -4.61
N GLU A 513 16.34 32.41 -5.00
CA GLU A 513 15.25 31.66 -4.36
C GLU A 513 15.69 30.60 -3.32
N ASN A 514 16.97 30.18 -3.28
CA ASN A 514 17.44 29.08 -2.41
C ASN A 514 18.51 29.48 -1.37
N GLY A 515 18.65 28.66 -0.30
CA GLY A 515 19.57 28.87 0.83
C GLY A 515 21.08 28.79 0.48
N GLU A 516 21.93 29.25 1.41
CA GLU A 516 23.37 29.51 1.19
C GLU A 516 24.18 28.31 0.66
N GLU A 517 23.84 27.07 1.01
CA GLU A 517 24.58 25.85 0.61
C GLU A 517 24.33 25.48 -0.87
N ASP A 518 23.11 25.67 -1.37
CA ASP A 518 22.76 25.41 -2.79
C ASP A 518 23.27 26.53 -3.72
N LYS A 519 23.35 27.77 -3.21
CA LYS A 519 23.92 28.92 -3.94
C LYS A 519 25.36 28.67 -4.37
N GLU A 520 26.20 28.13 -3.49
CA GLU A 520 27.65 28.01 -3.73
C GLU A 520 27.94 26.96 -4.82
N ASN A 521 27.23 25.84 -4.80
CA ASN A 521 27.32 24.80 -5.82
C ASN A 521 26.84 25.27 -7.20
N ILE A 522 25.77 26.07 -7.23
CA ILE A 522 25.17 26.60 -8.46
C ILE A 522 26.01 27.74 -9.05
N ILE A 523 26.59 28.61 -8.22
CA ILE A 523 27.55 29.64 -8.63
C ILE A 523 28.81 28.97 -9.20
N ARG A 524 29.31 27.92 -8.57
CA ARG A 524 30.49 27.18 -9.04
C ARG A 524 30.24 26.47 -10.38
N LEU A 525 29.06 25.86 -10.56
CA LEU A 525 28.59 25.30 -11.83
C LEU A 525 28.43 26.37 -12.92
N TRP A 526 27.92 27.55 -12.57
CA TRP A 526 27.81 28.68 -13.48
C TRP A 526 29.17 29.22 -13.91
N GLU A 527 30.12 29.41 -12.99
CA GLU A 527 31.49 29.86 -13.30
C GLU A 527 32.24 28.87 -14.20
N LEU A 528 32.04 27.57 -14.01
CA LEU A 528 32.66 26.52 -14.83
C LEU A 528 32.17 26.52 -16.28
N THR A 529 30.94 26.97 -16.52
CA THR A 529 30.24 26.85 -17.80
C THR A 529 30.03 28.19 -18.52
N ARG A 530 30.34 29.31 -17.85
CA ARG A 530 30.28 30.65 -18.41
C ARG A 530 31.28 30.83 -19.55
N GLY A 531 30.75 30.98 -20.77
CA GLY A 531 31.52 31.38 -21.96
C GLY A 531 32.00 30.24 -22.87
N ASN A 532 31.66 28.98 -22.58
CA ASN A 532 31.99 27.84 -23.45
C ASN A 532 30.73 27.03 -23.77
N GLN A 533 30.40 26.93 -25.07
CA GLN A 533 29.19 26.27 -25.58
C GLN A 533 29.18 24.77 -25.26
N GLU A 534 30.31 24.06 -25.40
CA GLU A 534 30.42 22.64 -25.03
C GLU A 534 30.16 22.39 -23.53
N ARG A 535 30.50 23.36 -22.66
CA ARG A 535 30.27 23.23 -21.22
C ARG A 535 28.84 23.56 -20.82
N ARG A 536 28.13 24.41 -21.57
CA ARG A 536 26.67 24.59 -21.43
C ARG A 536 25.94 23.34 -21.89
N ASP A 537 26.37 22.77 -23.02
CA ASP A 537 25.85 21.50 -23.51
C ASP A 537 26.16 20.38 -22.50
N PHE A 538 27.30 20.41 -21.81
CA PHE A 538 27.60 19.52 -20.69
C PHE A 538 26.66 19.69 -19.48
N LEU A 539 26.33 20.93 -19.08
CA LEU A 539 25.36 21.21 -18.01
C LEU A 539 23.94 20.75 -18.38
N LEU A 540 23.54 20.96 -19.63
CA LEU A 540 22.28 20.45 -20.19
C LEU A 540 22.30 18.91 -20.21
N ASN A 541 23.41 18.28 -20.61
CA ASN A 541 23.64 16.83 -20.51
C ASN A 541 23.70 16.30 -19.07
N MET A 542 24.01 17.16 -18.09
CA MET A 542 24.08 16.81 -16.66
C MET A 542 22.69 16.84 -16.01
N LEU A 543 21.82 17.76 -16.44
CA LEU A 543 20.37 17.74 -16.16
C LEU A 543 19.68 16.55 -16.87
N ASP A 544 20.26 16.08 -17.98
CA ASP A 544 19.82 14.91 -18.77
C ASP A 544 20.40 13.56 -18.34
N GLY A 545 21.24 13.49 -17.29
CA GLY A 545 21.59 12.24 -16.62
C GLY A 545 21.97 11.04 -17.51
N ALA A 546 22.95 11.20 -18.41
CA ALA A 546 23.71 10.11 -19.05
C ALA A 546 22.98 9.17 -20.03
N GLN A 547 22.54 9.64 -21.19
CA GLN A 547 22.83 9.07 -22.54
C GLN A 547 22.33 10.05 -23.62
N PRO A 548 23.02 10.24 -24.77
CA PRO A 548 22.68 11.26 -25.78
C PRO A 548 21.39 11.00 -26.59
N SER A 549 20.48 10.13 -26.13
CA SER A 549 19.30 9.70 -26.90
C SER A 549 17.94 9.97 -26.23
N HIS A 550 17.88 10.33 -24.94
CA HIS A 550 16.61 10.54 -24.25
C HIS A 550 16.68 11.83 -23.42
N GLY A 551 15.91 12.85 -23.81
CA GLY A 551 15.83 14.11 -23.06
C GLY A 551 15.08 13.96 -21.73
N TYR A 552 15.17 14.99 -20.89
CA TYR A 552 14.63 15.09 -19.54
C TYR A 552 13.25 14.43 -19.42
N ASP A 553 13.20 13.32 -18.68
CA ASP A 553 11.98 12.53 -18.42
C ASP A 553 11.51 12.73 -16.98
N PRO A 554 10.41 13.46 -16.75
CA PRO A 554 9.88 13.72 -15.41
C PRO A 554 9.39 12.46 -14.68
N ILE A 555 8.96 11.44 -15.41
CA ILE A 555 8.53 10.16 -14.81
C ILE A 555 9.75 9.50 -14.15
N GLU A 556 10.85 9.40 -14.89
CA GLU A 556 12.09 8.84 -14.36
C GLU A 556 12.66 9.68 -13.22
N ARG A 557 12.49 11.01 -13.23
CA ARG A 557 12.90 11.86 -12.09
C ARG A 557 12.13 11.55 -10.81
N ILE A 558 10.82 11.31 -10.88
CA ILE A 558 10.06 10.85 -9.70
C ILE A 558 10.49 9.44 -9.31
N LEU A 559 10.64 8.52 -10.26
CA LEU A 559 11.01 7.12 -10.00
C LEU A 559 12.45 6.95 -9.45
N GLN A 560 13.28 7.99 -9.56
CA GLN A 560 14.61 8.04 -8.97
C GLN A 560 14.62 8.46 -7.49
N LEU A 561 13.52 9.00 -6.95
CA LEU A 561 13.45 9.38 -5.53
C LEU A 561 13.58 8.15 -4.63
N LYS A 562 14.45 8.23 -3.63
CA LYS A 562 14.67 7.17 -2.63
C LYS A 562 14.08 7.59 -1.29
N VAL A 563 12.96 6.99 -0.91
CA VAL A 563 12.19 7.28 0.32
C VAL A 563 12.36 6.13 1.30
N LEU A 564 12.88 6.42 2.49
CA LEU A 564 13.14 5.43 3.54
C LEU A 564 12.20 5.59 4.73
N ASP A 565 11.68 4.48 5.25
CA ASP A 565 11.26 4.37 6.65
C ASP A 565 12.22 3.44 7.44
N PRO A 566 13.03 3.95 8.39
CA PRO A 566 14.05 3.19 9.09
C PRO A 566 13.52 2.34 10.27
N ALA A 567 12.22 2.42 10.55
CA ALA A 567 11.51 1.65 11.56
C ALA A 567 10.07 1.41 11.10
N MET A 568 9.94 0.75 9.94
CA MET A 568 8.73 0.79 9.12
C MET A 568 7.48 0.16 9.74
N GLY A 569 7.62 -0.70 10.75
CA GLY A 569 6.47 -1.37 11.39
C GLY A 569 5.62 -2.11 10.36
N SER A 570 4.32 -1.82 10.29
CA SER A 570 3.45 -2.42 9.26
C SER A 570 3.60 -1.86 7.85
N GLY A 571 4.49 -0.88 7.63
CA GLY A 571 4.64 -0.20 6.35
C GLY A 571 3.57 0.87 6.10
N HIS A 572 2.95 1.44 7.15
CA HIS A 572 1.87 2.43 6.98
C HIS A 572 2.38 3.69 6.25
N PHE A 573 3.52 4.24 6.66
CA PHE A 573 4.16 5.35 5.96
C PHE A 573 4.59 4.97 4.54
N LEU A 574 5.03 3.73 4.32
CA LEU A 574 5.45 3.24 3.00
C LEU A 574 4.28 3.17 2.01
N VAL A 575 3.10 2.71 2.46
CA VAL A 575 1.87 2.69 1.66
C VAL A 575 1.41 4.11 1.32
N GLU A 576 1.44 5.05 2.26
CA GLU A 576 1.05 6.44 1.98
C GLU A 576 2.07 7.16 1.08
N ALA A 577 3.38 6.93 1.27
CA ALA A 577 4.41 7.44 0.37
C ALA A 577 4.22 6.90 -1.06
N THR A 578 3.86 5.61 -1.17
CA THR A 578 3.53 4.99 -2.46
C THR A 578 2.34 5.68 -3.12
N ASP A 579 1.26 5.88 -2.37
CA ASP A 579 0.06 6.54 -2.89
C ASP A 579 0.35 7.97 -3.34
N PHE A 580 1.12 8.72 -2.55
CA PHE A 580 1.52 10.09 -2.89
C PHE A 580 2.31 10.14 -4.20
N LEU A 581 3.41 9.39 -4.32
CA LEU A 581 4.24 9.43 -5.53
C LEU A 581 3.51 8.87 -6.75
N ALA A 582 2.68 7.83 -6.59
CA ALA A 582 1.88 7.28 -7.67
C ALA A 582 0.90 8.33 -8.21
N ARG A 583 0.25 9.11 -7.33
CA ARG A 583 -0.61 10.23 -7.75
C ARG A 583 0.16 11.28 -8.56
N GLU A 584 1.37 11.64 -8.14
CA GLU A 584 2.18 12.63 -8.86
C GLU A 584 2.68 12.11 -10.22
N LEU A 585 2.96 10.81 -10.36
CA LEU A 585 3.22 10.17 -11.67
C LEU A 585 2.02 10.25 -12.60
N LEU A 586 0.82 9.94 -12.09
CA LEU A 586 -0.42 10.00 -12.86
C LEU A 586 -0.73 11.43 -13.30
N ARG A 587 -0.41 12.44 -12.47
CA ARG A 587 -0.53 13.87 -12.84
C ARG A 587 0.37 14.24 -14.01
N ILE A 588 1.63 13.82 -13.98
CA ILE A 588 2.57 14.03 -15.08
C ILE A 588 2.04 13.36 -16.36
N LEU A 589 1.61 12.09 -16.29
CA LEU A 589 1.07 11.37 -17.43
C LEU A 589 -0.17 12.05 -18.05
N SER A 590 -0.96 12.70 -17.19
CA SER A 590 -2.20 13.37 -17.53
C SER A 590 -2.03 14.81 -18.03
N GLY A 591 -0.82 15.37 -17.96
CA GLY A 591 -0.55 16.77 -18.31
C GLY A 591 -1.25 17.79 -17.40
N GLU A 592 -1.58 17.42 -16.15
CA GLU A 592 -2.21 18.34 -15.20
C GLU A 592 -1.26 19.49 -14.81
N PRO A 593 -1.77 20.70 -14.53
CA PRO A 593 -0.93 21.82 -14.10
C PRO A 593 -0.09 21.43 -12.88
N LEU A 594 1.23 21.61 -13.00
CA LEU A 594 2.19 21.19 -12.00
C LEU A 594 2.18 22.18 -10.83
N GLY A 595 1.67 21.78 -9.66
CA GLY A 595 1.78 22.57 -8.43
C GLY A 595 0.66 22.37 -7.42
N ARG A 596 1.00 22.38 -6.13
CA ARG A 596 0.01 22.62 -5.07
C ARG A 596 -0.36 24.09 -5.03
N SER A 597 -1.64 24.35 -4.80
CA SER A 597 -2.20 25.57 -4.20
C SER A 597 -1.17 26.36 -3.39
N THR A 598 -0.52 27.30 -4.05
CA THR A 598 -0.02 28.52 -3.44
C THR A 598 -0.67 29.62 -4.26
N LYS A 599 -1.41 30.48 -3.57
CA LYS A 599 -2.11 31.62 -4.15
C LYS A 599 -1.19 32.35 -5.14
N GLU A 600 -1.77 32.71 -6.28
CA GLU A 600 -1.21 33.65 -7.27
C GLU A 600 0.00 33.15 -8.06
N MET A 601 -0.25 32.44 -9.15
CA MET A 601 0.55 32.63 -10.36
C MET A 601 -0.40 32.66 -11.57
N GLU A 602 -0.50 33.84 -12.19
CA GLU A 602 -1.17 34.04 -13.48
C GLU A 602 -0.40 33.23 -14.54
N ILE A 603 -0.97 32.10 -14.98
CA ILE A 603 -0.40 31.33 -16.09
C ILE A 603 -0.98 31.90 -17.39
N LYS A 604 -0.12 32.59 -18.14
CA LYS A 604 -0.34 32.94 -19.54
C LYS A 604 0.34 31.89 -20.42
N GLU A 605 -0.46 31.23 -21.25
CA GLU A 605 -0.05 30.53 -22.48
C GLU A 605 1.26 29.72 -22.38
N ALA A 606 1.24 28.66 -21.58
CA ALA A 606 2.22 27.58 -21.70
C ALA A 606 1.75 26.59 -22.79
N GLN A 607 2.45 26.58 -23.93
CA GLN A 607 2.26 25.58 -24.98
C GLN A 607 2.80 24.21 -24.52
N GLU A 608 1.85 23.27 -24.43
CA GLU A 608 1.89 21.79 -24.40
C GLU A 608 2.94 21.10 -23.49
N PRO A 609 2.58 20.74 -22.24
CA PRO A 609 3.39 19.87 -21.40
C PRO A 609 3.11 18.37 -21.69
N TYR A 610 4.06 17.54 -21.30
CA TYR A 610 4.14 16.10 -21.50
C TYR A 610 2.83 15.36 -21.19
N GLY A 611 2.43 14.43 -22.08
CA GLY A 611 1.37 13.43 -21.86
C GLY A 611 -0.08 13.91 -22.04
N LYS A 612 -0.70 13.62 -23.19
CA LYS A 612 -2.18 13.63 -23.38
C LYS A 612 -2.81 12.29 -22.96
N LYS A 613 -2.19 11.54 -22.04
CA LYS A 613 -2.68 10.20 -21.63
C LYS A 613 -3.23 10.25 -20.21
N GLU A 614 -4.51 10.52 -20.13
CA GLU A 614 -5.30 10.28 -18.92
C GLU A 614 -5.11 8.85 -18.42
N PRO A 615 -4.98 8.66 -17.11
CA PRO A 615 -4.59 7.40 -16.55
C PRO A 615 -5.78 6.46 -16.57
N GLU A 616 -5.54 5.25 -17.05
CA GLU A 616 -6.46 4.12 -16.94
C GLU A 616 -6.21 3.35 -15.65
N GLU A 617 -7.10 2.43 -15.31
CA GLU A 617 -6.91 1.54 -14.15
C GLU A 617 -5.56 0.81 -14.18
N GLU A 618 -5.09 0.44 -15.38
CA GLU A 618 -3.77 -0.16 -15.59
C GLU A 618 -2.61 0.81 -15.33
N ASP A 619 -2.78 2.09 -15.64
CA ASP A 619 -1.76 3.12 -15.37
C ASP A 619 -1.63 3.37 -13.86
N ILE A 620 -2.74 3.33 -13.11
CA ILE A 620 -2.74 3.45 -11.64
C ILE A 620 -2.00 2.27 -11.01
N ARG A 621 -2.33 1.05 -11.46
CA ARG A 621 -1.64 -0.17 -11.00
C ARG A 621 -0.16 -0.13 -11.34
N TRP A 622 0.19 0.27 -12.55
CA TRP A 622 1.57 0.47 -12.97
C TRP A 622 2.28 1.49 -12.06
N ALA A 623 1.73 2.68 -11.87
CA ALA A 623 2.35 3.74 -11.07
C ALA A 623 2.61 3.28 -9.62
N ARG A 624 1.63 2.64 -8.98
CA ARG A 624 1.80 2.06 -7.64
C ARG A 624 2.92 1.01 -7.60
N ARG A 625 2.98 0.12 -8.60
CA ARG A 625 4.00 -0.94 -8.68
C ARG A 625 5.40 -0.38 -8.90
N GLU A 626 5.58 0.54 -9.84
CA GLU A 626 6.88 1.16 -10.12
C GLU A 626 7.41 1.96 -8.93
N VAL A 627 6.53 2.70 -8.25
CA VAL A 627 6.91 3.45 -7.05
C VAL A 627 7.39 2.51 -5.95
N VAL A 628 6.64 1.45 -5.64
CA VAL A 628 7.06 0.47 -4.63
C VAL A 628 8.40 -0.18 -4.99
N GLU A 629 8.57 -0.52 -6.27
CA GLU A 629 9.74 -1.25 -6.74
C GLU A 629 11.00 -0.39 -6.87
N ARG A 630 10.88 0.92 -7.08
CA ARG A 630 12.04 1.80 -7.33
C ARG A 630 12.28 2.84 -6.24
N CYS A 631 11.24 3.26 -5.53
CA CYS A 631 11.30 4.43 -4.64
C CYS A 631 11.26 4.10 -3.15
N ILE A 632 10.59 3.01 -2.78
CA ILE A 632 10.18 2.75 -1.39
C ILE A 632 11.13 1.78 -0.70
N PHE A 633 11.76 2.25 0.39
CA PHE A 633 12.72 1.52 1.20
C PHE A 633 12.26 1.45 2.65
N GLY A 634 12.56 0.34 3.32
CA GLY A 634 12.14 0.11 4.69
C GLY A 634 13.13 -0.74 5.47
N VAL A 635 13.36 -0.38 6.72
CA VAL A 635 14.13 -1.19 7.67
C VAL A 635 13.29 -1.40 8.92
N ASP A 636 13.32 -2.63 9.45
CA ASP A 636 12.76 -2.90 10.78
C ASP A 636 13.63 -3.89 11.53
N LEU A 637 13.68 -3.75 12.86
CA LEU A 637 14.40 -4.66 13.74
C LEU A 637 13.74 -6.05 13.78
N ASN A 638 12.41 -6.10 13.66
CA ASN A 638 11.64 -7.32 13.74
C ASN A 638 11.42 -7.92 12.34
N PRO A 639 11.91 -9.15 12.05
CA PRO A 639 11.71 -9.79 10.76
C PRO A 639 10.22 -9.98 10.39
N LEU A 640 9.34 -10.12 11.37
CA LEU A 640 7.91 -10.23 11.13
C LEU A 640 7.27 -8.89 10.74
N ALA A 641 7.80 -7.76 11.22
CA ALA A 641 7.40 -6.43 10.75
C ALA A 641 7.80 -6.23 9.28
N VAL A 642 8.97 -6.74 8.89
CA VAL A 642 9.40 -6.72 7.49
C VAL A 642 8.45 -7.48 6.58
N GLU A 643 8.08 -8.72 6.93
CA GLU A 643 7.12 -9.50 6.13
C GLU A 643 5.72 -8.86 6.12
N LEU A 644 5.36 -8.20 7.21
CA LEU A 644 4.13 -7.43 7.30
C LEU A 644 4.14 -6.19 6.38
N GLY A 645 5.21 -5.40 6.38
CA GLY A 645 5.39 -4.27 5.47
C GLY A 645 5.28 -4.70 4.00
N LYS A 646 5.85 -5.87 3.65
CA LYS A 646 5.69 -6.48 2.32
C LYS A 646 4.24 -6.83 2.02
N LEU A 647 3.53 -7.46 2.96
CA LEU A 647 2.11 -7.79 2.81
C LEU A 647 1.27 -6.53 2.55
N SER A 648 1.47 -5.47 3.33
CA SER A 648 0.74 -4.21 3.17
C SER A 648 0.94 -3.61 1.77
N LEU A 649 2.19 -3.58 1.29
CA LEU A 649 2.51 -3.10 -0.05
C LEU A 649 1.92 -4.01 -1.12
N TRP A 650 2.03 -5.32 -0.99
CA TRP A 650 1.44 -6.27 -1.94
C TRP A 650 -0.08 -6.13 -2.04
N LEU A 651 -0.80 -6.01 -0.92
CA LEU A 651 -2.25 -5.77 -0.95
C LEU A 651 -2.60 -4.46 -1.66
N TYR A 652 -1.70 -3.47 -1.61
CA TYR A 652 -1.86 -2.18 -2.27
C TYR A 652 -1.52 -2.19 -3.77
N THR A 653 -0.54 -3.00 -4.18
CA THR A 653 -0.01 -3.03 -5.56
C THR A 653 -0.41 -4.26 -6.37
N VAL A 654 -1.15 -5.19 -5.79
CA VAL A 654 -1.55 -6.43 -6.44
C VAL A 654 -2.44 -6.14 -7.66
N SER A 655 -2.19 -6.87 -8.74
CA SER A 655 -2.88 -6.75 -10.02
C SER A 655 -3.27 -8.13 -10.52
N LYS A 656 -4.44 -8.22 -11.16
CA LYS A 656 -4.87 -9.46 -11.83
C LYS A 656 -3.82 -9.84 -12.88
N ASN A 657 -3.43 -11.11 -12.89
CA ASN A 657 -2.44 -11.69 -13.83
C ASN A 657 -1.01 -11.16 -13.76
N ARG A 658 -0.62 -10.42 -12.71
CA ARG A 658 0.79 -10.06 -12.48
C ARG A 658 1.27 -10.64 -11.15
N PRO A 659 2.53 -11.10 -11.06
CA PRO A 659 3.09 -11.60 -9.81
C PRO A 659 3.25 -10.46 -8.80
N LEU A 660 3.48 -10.83 -7.54
CA LEU A 660 3.85 -9.88 -6.49
C LEU A 660 5.25 -9.30 -6.76
N ASN A 661 5.44 -8.03 -6.45
CA ASN A 661 6.74 -7.38 -6.62
C ASN A 661 7.78 -8.03 -5.70
N PHE A 662 9.02 -8.16 -6.18
CA PHE A 662 10.14 -8.61 -5.36
C PHE A 662 10.63 -7.45 -4.47
N LEU A 663 10.45 -7.56 -3.15
CA LEU A 663 10.70 -6.45 -2.21
C LEU A 663 11.91 -6.65 -1.27
N ASP A 664 12.57 -7.82 -1.30
CA ASP A 664 13.64 -8.16 -0.33
C ASP A 664 14.90 -7.28 -0.44
N HIS A 665 15.06 -6.60 -1.58
CA HIS A 665 16.18 -5.69 -1.83
C HIS A 665 15.93 -4.29 -1.27
N HIS A 666 14.68 -3.90 -1.01
CA HIS A 666 14.31 -2.60 -0.44
C HIS A 666 13.77 -2.67 0.99
N LEU A 667 13.17 -3.79 1.39
CA LEU A 667 12.66 -4.02 2.73
C LEU A 667 13.57 -4.99 3.49
N ARG A 668 14.30 -4.48 4.49
CA ARG A 668 15.38 -5.22 5.17
C ARG A 668 15.13 -5.35 6.67
N CYS A 669 15.60 -6.46 7.23
CA CYS A 669 15.62 -6.68 8.67
C CYS A 669 16.97 -6.22 9.25
N GLY A 670 16.95 -5.39 10.29
CA GLY A 670 18.15 -4.97 10.99
C GLY A 670 17.93 -3.81 11.96
N ASN A 671 18.93 -3.56 12.81
CA ASN A 671 18.97 -2.41 13.69
C ASN A 671 19.54 -1.21 12.95
N SER A 672 18.66 -0.31 12.50
CA SER A 672 19.01 0.91 11.77
C SER A 672 20.02 1.83 12.48
N LEU A 673 20.22 1.65 13.79
CA LEU A 673 21.13 2.44 14.62
C LEU A 673 22.53 1.82 14.80
N ILE A 674 22.75 0.54 14.44
CA ILE A 674 24.00 -0.16 14.71
C ILE A 674 24.62 -0.70 13.43
N GLY A 675 25.73 -0.10 13.00
CA GLY A 675 26.53 -0.62 11.91
C GLY A 675 27.78 0.21 11.63
N ALA A 676 28.66 -0.31 10.77
CA ALA A 676 29.82 0.39 10.27
C ALA A 676 29.51 1.19 9.00
N ASN A 677 30.16 2.36 8.86
CA ASN A 677 30.30 3.03 7.59
C ASN A 677 31.49 2.44 6.83
N ILE A 678 31.41 2.36 5.51
CA ILE A 678 32.44 1.70 4.71
C ILE A 678 33.80 2.39 4.78
N THR A 679 33.79 3.71 4.93
CA THR A 679 35.01 4.53 5.07
C THR A 679 35.75 4.28 6.38
N ASP A 680 35.05 3.79 7.41
CA ASP A 680 35.62 3.46 8.71
C ASP A 680 36.28 2.08 8.71
N LEU A 681 35.85 1.17 7.83
CA LEU A 681 36.41 -0.19 7.73
C LEU A 681 37.87 -0.17 7.29
N ALA A 682 38.32 0.84 6.55
CA ALA A 682 39.74 1.00 6.22
C ALA A 682 40.63 1.27 7.45
N LYS A 683 40.04 1.69 8.57
CA LYS A 683 40.73 2.00 9.83
C LYS A 683 40.43 0.92 10.85
N SER A 684 41.45 0.53 11.61
CA SER A 684 41.21 -0.29 12.80
C SER A 684 40.52 0.56 13.87
N PRO A 685 39.46 0.05 14.50
CA PRO A 685 38.77 0.80 15.55
C PRO A 685 39.73 0.98 16.73
N GLU A 686 39.98 2.23 17.12
CA GLU A 686 41.05 2.58 18.06
C GLU A 686 40.82 1.98 19.47
N LEU A 687 41.38 0.81 19.74
CA LEU A 687 41.54 0.29 21.09
C LEU A 687 42.93 0.67 21.63
N LYS A 688 42.98 1.78 22.38
CA LYS A 688 44.07 2.22 23.29
C LYS A 688 45.53 2.08 22.76
N LYS A 689 46.08 3.22 22.35
CA LYS A 689 47.51 3.55 22.18
C LYS A 689 48.49 2.58 22.90
N LYS A 690 49.14 1.70 22.13
CA LYS A 690 50.56 1.35 22.34
C LYS A 690 51.31 1.56 21.03
N LYS A 691 52.24 2.51 21.05
CA LYS A 691 53.15 2.83 19.94
C LYS A 691 53.95 1.58 19.55
N ALA A 692 53.50 0.85 18.55
CA ALA A 692 54.34 -0.05 17.79
C ALA A 692 54.75 0.68 16.49
N LYS A 693 56.04 0.66 16.16
CA LYS A 693 56.60 1.29 14.95
C LYS A 693 55.88 0.71 13.72
N MET A 694 55.10 1.53 13.02
CA MET A 694 54.44 1.18 11.76
C MET A 694 55.43 1.28 10.60
N GLY A 695 55.61 0.18 9.86
CA GLY A 695 55.99 0.22 8.44
C GLY A 695 54.82 0.76 7.59
N PRO A 696 55.01 1.05 6.29
CA PRO A 696 53.98 1.63 5.45
C PRO A 696 52.78 0.66 5.38
N VAL A 697 51.68 1.06 6.01
CA VAL A 697 50.44 0.29 6.05
C VAL A 697 49.80 0.33 4.65
N GLN A 698 49.39 -0.83 4.13
CA GLN A 698 48.48 -0.95 2.97
C GLN A 698 47.08 -0.44 3.38
N ILE A 699 46.91 0.88 3.53
CA ILE A 699 45.68 1.51 4.06
C ILE A 699 44.49 1.45 3.05
N GLY A 700 44.69 0.96 1.82
CA GLY A 700 43.66 1.02 0.76
C GLY A 700 43.12 -0.32 0.24
N LEU A 701 43.52 -1.48 0.79
CA LEU A 701 43.17 -2.77 0.17
C LEU A 701 41.66 -3.05 0.23
N PHE A 702 41.03 -2.90 1.39
CA PHE A 702 39.59 -3.09 1.55
C PHE A 702 38.81 -2.20 0.57
N GLU A 703 39.08 -0.90 0.58
CA GLU A 703 38.38 0.07 -0.28
C GLU A 703 38.60 -0.24 -1.76
N SER A 704 39.81 -0.66 -2.16
CA SER A 704 40.10 -1.04 -3.54
C SER A 704 39.31 -2.28 -3.98
N VAL A 705 39.23 -3.31 -3.14
CA VAL A 705 38.51 -4.56 -3.44
C VAL A 705 37.00 -4.32 -3.40
N PHE A 706 36.53 -3.49 -2.47
CA PHE A 706 35.14 -3.07 -2.41
C PHE A 706 34.76 -2.29 -3.66
N ARG A 707 35.51 -1.26 -4.05
CA ARG A 707 35.25 -0.46 -5.27
C ARG A 707 35.28 -1.30 -6.54
N GLU A 708 36.17 -2.29 -6.62
CA GLU A 708 36.20 -3.24 -7.73
C GLU A 708 34.87 -4.03 -7.81
N LYS A 709 34.42 -4.61 -6.68
CA LYS A 709 33.23 -5.46 -6.62
C LYS A 709 31.92 -4.67 -6.69
N ILE A 710 31.84 -3.48 -6.08
CA ILE A 710 30.63 -2.66 -6.03
C ILE A 710 30.16 -2.26 -7.42
N SER A 711 31.09 -2.04 -8.36
CA SER A 711 30.74 -1.74 -9.76
C SER A 711 29.95 -2.86 -10.45
N ILE A 712 30.20 -4.12 -10.07
CA ILE A 712 29.44 -5.28 -10.55
C ILE A 712 28.10 -5.35 -9.80
N LEU A 713 28.10 -5.10 -8.49
CA LEU A 713 26.90 -5.15 -7.66
C LEU A 713 25.87 -4.08 -8.04
N LEU A 714 26.32 -2.85 -8.35
CA LEU A 714 25.46 -1.76 -8.79
C LEU A 714 24.78 -2.08 -10.12
N LYS A 715 25.45 -2.80 -11.03
CA LYS A 715 24.82 -3.28 -12.27
C LYS A 715 23.73 -4.31 -12.00
N SER A 716 23.92 -5.20 -11.01
CA SER A 716 22.87 -6.14 -10.60
C SER A 716 21.64 -5.42 -10.04
N PHE A 717 21.82 -4.36 -9.24
CA PHE A 717 20.71 -3.54 -8.74
C PHE A 717 20.01 -2.75 -9.84
N GLU A 718 20.78 -2.17 -10.77
CA GLU A 718 20.20 -1.52 -11.95
C GLU A 718 19.32 -2.50 -12.73
N LEU A 719 19.79 -3.73 -12.95
CA LEU A 719 18.99 -4.78 -13.59
C LEU A 719 17.74 -5.13 -12.76
N ILE A 720 17.84 -5.24 -11.43
CA ILE A 720 16.69 -5.53 -10.56
C ILE A 720 15.65 -4.40 -10.64
N GLU A 721 16.06 -3.13 -10.62
CA GLU A 721 15.16 -1.97 -10.66
C GLU A 721 14.54 -1.74 -12.06
N THR A 722 15.30 -1.96 -13.14
CA THR A 722 14.84 -1.64 -14.50
C THR A 722 14.19 -2.80 -15.24
N GLN A 723 14.41 -4.06 -14.82
CA GLN A 723 13.74 -5.20 -15.44
C GLN A 723 12.24 -5.18 -15.15
N PRO A 724 11.38 -5.58 -16.09
CA PRO A 724 9.95 -5.72 -15.84
C PRO A 724 9.65 -6.77 -14.75
N SER A 725 8.52 -6.60 -14.08
CA SER A 725 7.99 -7.50 -13.03
C SER A 725 6.61 -8.02 -13.43
N ASP A 726 6.47 -8.42 -14.69
CA ASP A 726 5.21 -8.84 -15.32
C ASP A 726 5.01 -10.36 -15.30
N THR A 727 6.09 -11.14 -15.18
CA THR A 727 6.04 -12.61 -15.12
C THR A 727 6.81 -13.18 -13.93
N VAL A 728 6.46 -14.39 -13.51
CA VAL A 728 7.12 -15.08 -12.39
C VAL A 728 8.59 -15.37 -12.69
N GLU A 729 8.92 -15.67 -13.93
CA GLU A 729 10.29 -15.92 -14.38
C GLU A 729 11.15 -14.67 -14.17
N GLN A 730 10.58 -13.48 -14.44
CA GLN A 730 11.27 -12.22 -14.18
C GLN A 730 11.48 -11.99 -12.68
N ILE A 731 10.47 -12.25 -11.85
CA ILE A 731 10.59 -12.17 -10.38
C ILE A 731 11.66 -13.13 -9.86
N ARG A 732 11.68 -14.39 -10.33
CA ARG A 732 12.69 -15.39 -9.96
C ARG A 732 14.10 -14.99 -10.40
N GLU A 733 14.23 -14.35 -11.55
CA GLU A 733 15.53 -13.83 -12.00
C GLU A 733 16.02 -12.70 -11.10
N LYS A 734 15.14 -11.78 -10.67
CA LYS A 734 15.47 -10.74 -9.67
C LYS A 734 15.91 -11.35 -8.34
N GLU A 735 15.19 -12.37 -7.86
CA GLU A 735 15.56 -13.14 -6.66
C GLU A 735 16.95 -13.77 -6.82
N ARG A 736 17.24 -14.40 -7.96
CA ARG A 736 18.54 -15.01 -8.26
C ARG A 736 19.67 -13.98 -8.28
N LEU A 737 19.47 -12.84 -8.95
CA LEU A 737 20.42 -11.74 -8.98
C LEU A 737 20.69 -11.21 -7.57
N TYR A 738 19.65 -11.09 -6.75
CA TYR A 738 19.78 -10.64 -5.38
C TYR A 738 20.52 -11.65 -4.48
N GLN A 739 20.26 -12.95 -4.64
CA GLN A 739 21.01 -14.00 -3.93
C GLN A 739 22.50 -13.99 -4.30
N GLU A 740 22.82 -13.78 -5.58
CA GLU A 740 24.19 -13.62 -6.04
C GLU A 740 24.86 -12.38 -5.42
N PHE A 741 24.14 -11.26 -5.36
CA PHE A 741 24.56 -10.05 -4.64
C PHE A 741 24.87 -10.34 -3.17
N ARG A 742 23.95 -11.00 -2.43
CA ARG A 742 24.16 -11.33 -1.01
C ARG A 742 25.38 -12.22 -0.81
N ARG A 743 25.64 -13.15 -1.74
CA ARG A 743 26.85 -13.99 -1.70
C ARG A 743 28.12 -13.14 -1.80
N ILE A 744 28.17 -12.16 -2.71
CA ILE A 744 29.34 -11.29 -2.88
C ILE A 744 29.52 -10.36 -1.67
N VAL A 745 28.44 -9.77 -1.17
CA VAL A 745 28.47 -8.84 -0.03
C VAL A 745 28.79 -9.53 1.29
N SER A 746 28.47 -10.82 1.44
CA SER A 746 28.67 -11.58 2.69
C SER A 746 30.06 -11.44 3.30
N ARG A 747 31.13 -11.38 2.48
CA ARG A 747 32.50 -11.21 2.96
C ARG A 747 32.76 -9.81 3.51
N PHE A 748 32.20 -8.79 2.87
CA PHE A 748 32.29 -7.41 3.34
C PHE A 748 31.47 -7.22 4.62
N GLN A 749 30.32 -7.89 4.71
CA GLN A 749 29.50 -7.96 5.92
C GLN A 749 30.27 -8.61 7.07
N ASP A 750 30.95 -9.73 6.85
CA ASP A 750 31.81 -10.36 7.87
C ASP A 750 32.89 -9.40 8.40
N VAL A 751 33.52 -8.59 7.53
CA VAL A 751 34.50 -7.56 7.95
C VAL A 751 33.84 -6.47 8.78
N ALA A 752 32.68 -6.01 8.36
CA ALA A 752 31.92 -4.96 9.05
C ALA A 752 31.37 -5.44 10.39
N ASP A 753 30.93 -6.69 10.49
CA ASP A 753 30.50 -7.34 11.72
C ASP A 753 31.66 -7.42 12.72
N VAL A 754 32.84 -7.85 12.27
CA VAL A 754 34.05 -7.89 13.11
C VAL A 754 34.39 -6.50 13.62
N TRP A 755 34.43 -5.50 12.74
CA TRP A 755 34.73 -4.11 13.12
C TRP A 755 33.72 -3.58 14.14
N THR A 756 32.43 -3.79 13.89
CA THR A 756 31.33 -3.29 14.74
C THR A 756 31.31 -4.02 16.08
N SER A 757 31.58 -5.32 16.10
CA SER A 757 31.57 -6.16 17.31
C SER A 757 32.60 -5.72 18.36
N ILE A 758 33.64 -4.99 17.96
CA ILE A 758 34.68 -4.48 18.86
C ILE A 758 34.08 -3.50 19.88
N TYR A 759 33.09 -2.70 19.47
CA TYR A 759 32.35 -1.79 20.36
C TYR A 759 31.44 -2.52 21.36
N PHE A 760 31.21 -3.82 21.15
CA PHE A 760 30.41 -4.69 22.02
C PHE A 760 31.27 -5.73 22.75
N GLY A 761 32.57 -5.47 22.91
CA GLY A 761 33.47 -6.30 23.73
C GLY A 761 34.07 -7.51 23.01
N ASN A 762 34.04 -7.53 21.67
CA ASN A 762 34.91 -8.42 20.91
C ASN A 762 36.34 -7.87 20.89
N VAL A 763 37.33 -8.73 21.16
CA VAL A 763 38.74 -8.32 21.23
C VAL A 763 39.43 -8.85 19.99
N VAL A 764 39.78 -7.94 19.09
CA VAL A 764 40.44 -8.25 17.82
C VAL A 764 41.68 -7.38 17.70
N ASP A 765 42.85 -7.98 17.54
CA ASP A 765 44.08 -7.23 17.34
C ASP A 765 44.22 -6.75 15.89
N PHE A 766 45.05 -5.72 15.70
CA PHE A 766 45.27 -5.09 14.40
C PHE A 766 45.76 -6.06 13.32
N GLY A 767 46.66 -6.98 13.68
CA GLY A 767 47.23 -7.93 12.71
C GLY A 767 46.18 -8.92 12.22
N THR A 768 45.33 -9.41 13.11
CA THR A 768 44.20 -10.28 12.77
C THR A 768 43.17 -9.56 11.89
N TYR A 769 42.83 -8.32 12.22
CA TYR A 769 41.91 -7.51 11.40
C TYR A 769 42.48 -7.22 9.99
N GLN A 770 43.77 -6.91 9.88
CA GLN A 770 44.43 -6.73 8.58
C GLN A 770 44.47 -8.00 7.76
N ARG A 771 44.73 -9.16 8.40
CA ARG A 771 44.71 -10.45 7.72
C ARG A 771 43.35 -10.70 7.07
N LEU A 772 42.27 -10.46 7.80
CA LEU A 772 40.91 -10.57 7.29
C LEU A 772 40.68 -9.73 6.02
N GLN A 773 41.14 -8.47 6.02
CA GLN A 773 41.05 -7.61 4.84
C GLN A 773 41.91 -8.12 3.67
N GLY A 774 43.09 -8.67 3.96
CA GLY A 774 43.98 -9.30 2.98
C GLY A 774 43.34 -10.49 2.27
N GLU A 775 42.55 -11.27 3.00
CA GLU A 775 41.90 -12.49 2.50
C GLU A 775 40.59 -12.22 1.75
N LEU A 776 40.18 -10.96 1.52
CA LEU A 776 38.95 -10.67 0.77
C LEU A 776 38.95 -11.28 -0.65
N ARG A 777 40.13 -11.46 -1.24
CA ARG A 777 40.34 -12.10 -2.56
C ARG A 777 40.59 -13.61 -2.51
N SER A 778 40.57 -14.22 -1.33
CA SER A 778 40.83 -15.66 -1.13
C SER A 778 39.71 -16.54 -1.71
N SER A 779 39.96 -17.85 -1.80
CA SER A 779 38.93 -18.81 -2.20
C SER A 779 37.80 -18.92 -1.17
N ASP A 780 36.62 -19.39 -1.57
CA ASP A 780 35.48 -19.60 -0.64
C ASP A 780 35.83 -20.58 0.49
N GLU A 781 36.67 -21.58 0.22
CA GLU A 781 37.14 -22.53 1.23
C GLU A 781 38.05 -21.87 2.27
N GLU A 782 38.98 -21.02 1.84
CA GLU A 782 39.87 -20.27 2.72
C GLU A 782 39.08 -19.26 3.59
N TRP A 783 38.16 -18.52 2.98
CA TRP A 783 37.27 -17.62 3.72
C TRP A 783 36.42 -18.36 4.75
N LYS A 784 35.89 -19.54 4.39
CA LYS A 784 35.10 -20.38 5.30
C LYS A 784 35.93 -20.88 6.47
N ARG A 785 37.21 -21.22 6.27
CA ARG A 785 38.12 -21.60 7.36
C ARG A 785 38.40 -20.43 8.29
N LEU A 786 38.66 -19.24 7.73
CA LEU A 786 38.91 -18.02 8.50
C LEU A 786 37.69 -17.64 9.35
N SER A 787 36.50 -17.62 8.74
CA SER A 787 35.24 -17.27 9.43
C SER A 787 34.78 -18.26 10.51
N GLN A 788 35.43 -19.44 10.61
CA GLN A 788 35.20 -20.41 11.68
C GLN A 788 36.05 -20.16 12.93
N GLU A 789 37.06 -19.28 12.88
CA GLU A 789 37.86 -18.98 14.07
C GLU A 789 36.98 -18.30 15.14
N LEU A 790 37.34 -18.54 16.41
CA LEU A 790 36.52 -18.15 17.57
C LEU A 790 36.15 -16.66 17.59
N LEU A 791 37.06 -15.80 17.14
CA LEU A 791 36.86 -14.35 17.11
C LEU A 791 35.82 -13.89 16.08
N PHE A 792 35.75 -14.56 14.93
CA PHE A 792 34.72 -14.32 13.91
C PHE A 792 33.38 -14.87 14.34
N LYS A 793 33.39 -16.06 14.94
CA LYS A 793 32.17 -16.64 15.49
C LYS A 793 31.57 -15.72 16.56
N LYS A 794 32.40 -15.18 17.45
CA LYS A 794 31.96 -14.18 18.44
C LYS A 794 31.43 -12.90 17.78
N ALA A 795 32.07 -12.41 16.72
CA ALA A 795 31.56 -11.26 15.96
C ALA A 795 30.17 -11.55 15.37
N LYS A 796 29.98 -12.72 14.74
CA LYS A 796 28.70 -13.15 14.16
C LYS A 796 27.62 -13.35 15.22
N ASP A 797 27.97 -13.90 16.38
CA ASP A 797 27.04 -14.06 17.49
C ASP A 797 26.55 -12.70 18.02
N ILE A 798 27.48 -11.73 18.19
CA ILE A 798 27.14 -10.35 18.57
C ILE A 798 26.30 -9.67 17.48
N ALA A 799 26.69 -9.80 16.21
CA ALA A 799 25.97 -9.20 15.08
C ALA A 799 24.54 -9.72 15.01
N LYS A 800 24.33 -11.02 15.26
CA LYS A 800 23.00 -11.65 15.34
C LYS A 800 22.21 -11.21 16.57
N GLU A 801 22.86 -11.05 17.72
CA GLU A 801 22.21 -10.57 18.95
C GLU A 801 21.76 -9.11 18.83
N LYS A 802 22.60 -8.26 18.25
CA LYS A 802 22.37 -6.81 18.11
C LYS A 802 21.68 -6.41 16.80
N ASN A 803 21.54 -7.36 15.86
CA ASN A 803 21.03 -7.16 14.51
C ASN A 803 21.79 -6.05 13.76
N PHE A 804 23.10 -6.17 13.61
CA PHE A 804 23.87 -5.15 12.89
C PHE A 804 23.32 -4.89 11.48
N PHE A 805 23.24 -3.62 11.12
CA PHE A 805 22.75 -3.15 9.84
C PHE A 805 23.75 -2.17 9.22
N HIS A 806 24.45 -2.62 8.18
CA HIS A 806 25.50 -1.86 7.51
C HIS A 806 24.95 -1.15 6.27
N TRP A 807 24.45 0.08 6.43
CA TRP A 807 23.75 0.85 5.39
C TRP A 807 24.40 0.80 4.00
N ASN A 808 25.72 1.07 3.88
CA ASN A 808 26.43 1.03 2.59
C ASN A 808 26.48 -0.37 1.94
N LEU A 809 26.36 -1.43 2.73
CA LEU A 809 26.36 -2.82 2.24
C LEU A 809 24.94 -3.35 1.99
N GLU A 810 23.96 -2.84 2.73
CA GLU A 810 22.56 -3.25 2.63
C GLU A 810 21.83 -2.53 1.48
N PHE A 811 22.14 -1.24 1.25
CA PHE A 811 21.57 -0.40 0.17
C PHE A 811 22.66 0.30 -0.66
N PRO A 812 23.58 -0.45 -1.29
CA PRO A 812 24.69 0.14 -2.05
C PRO A 812 24.23 1.06 -3.19
N GLU A 813 23.09 0.80 -3.81
CA GLU A 813 22.46 1.60 -4.85
C GLU A 813 22.06 3.02 -4.39
N VAL A 814 21.85 3.22 -3.09
CA VAL A 814 21.53 4.52 -2.50
C VAL A 814 22.81 5.30 -2.19
N PHE A 815 23.85 4.63 -1.71
CA PHE A 815 25.07 5.28 -1.20
C PHE A 815 26.25 5.33 -2.19
N GLU A 816 26.33 4.40 -3.13
CA GLU A 816 27.52 4.20 -3.97
C GLU A 816 27.29 4.50 -5.46
N ARG A 817 26.03 4.68 -5.88
CA ARG A 817 25.65 4.84 -7.30
C ARG A 817 26.09 6.18 -7.91
N ASP A 818 25.96 7.28 -7.18
CA ASP A 818 26.36 8.61 -7.67
C ASP A 818 27.45 9.22 -6.79
N GLN A 819 28.71 8.89 -7.11
CA GLN A 819 29.89 9.42 -6.42
C GLN A 819 30.10 10.93 -6.63
N ARG A 820 29.25 11.59 -7.43
CA ARG A 820 29.26 13.05 -7.65
C ARG A 820 28.32 13.78 -6.70
N LYS A 821 27.36 13.09 -6.05
CA LYS A 821 26.55 13.69 -4.98
C LYS A 821 27.47 14.00 -3.80
N GLU A 822 27.44 15.26 -3.35
CA GLU A 822 28.24 15.73 -2.20
C GLU A 822 27.83 15.02 -0.89
N LYS A 823 26.57 14.56 -0.81
CA LYS A 823 26.00 13.78 0.30
C LYS A 823 25.15 12.61 -0.26
N PRO A 824 25.75 11.44 -0.57
CA PRO A 824 24.99 10.28 -1.03
C PRO A 824 24.12 9.69 0.10
N GLY A 825 22.91 9.23 -0.23
CA GLY A 825 21.91 8.80 0.75
C GLY A 825 20.48 8.86 0.19
N PHE A 826 19.50 8.66 1.06
CA PHE A 826 18.08 8.76 0.74
C PHE A 826 17.65 10.21 0.49
N ASP A 827 16.74 10.43 -0.44
CA ASP A 827 16.21 11.76 -0.74
C ASP A 827 15.17 12.20 0.30
N ALA A 828 14.47 11.24 0.93
CA ALA A 828 13.56 11.47 2.04
C ALA A 828 13.65 10.35 3.09
N VAL A 829 13.50 10.74 4.36
CA VAL A 829 13.27 9.80 5.47
C VAL A 829 11.93 10.14 6.08
N VAL A 830 11.03 9.16 6.13
CA VAL A 830 9.70 9.23 6.72
C VAL A 830 9.61 8.20 7.84
N GLY A 831 8.56 8.27 8.63
CA GLY A 831 8.34 7.34 9.73
C GLY A 831 7.72 8.02 10.93
N ASN A 832 7.41 7.22 11.93
CA ASN A 832 6.74 7.70 13.13
C ASN A 832 7.65 8.66 13.91
N PRO A 833 7.21 9.91 14.20
CA PRO A 833 7.99 10.80 15.05
C PRO A 833 8.20 10.17 16.44
N PRO A 834 9.34 10.46 17.11
CA PRO A 834 9.51 10.06 18.50
C PRO A 834 8.48 10.80 19.36
N TYR A 835 7.42 10.11 19.78
CA TYR A 835 6.56 10.62 20.85
C TYR A 835 7.37 10.58 22.14
N ASP A 836 8.04 11.68 22.49
CA ASP A 836 8.35 11.90 23.89
C ASP A 836 7.00 11.88 24.60
N VAL A 837 6.88 11.00 25.60
CA VAL A 837 5.78 11.08 26.55
C VAL A 837 5.95 12.43 27.23
N ILE A 838 5.26 13.44 26.70
CA ILE A 838 4.99 14.71 27.37
C ILE A 838 4.64 14.30 28.79
N SER A 839 5.53 14.62 29.73
CA SER A 839 5.37 14.16 31.10
C SER A 839 4.01 14.65 31.59
N GLU A 840 3.32 13.91 32.47
CA GLU A 840 2.01 14.33 33.02
C GLU A 840 2.05 15.80 33.55
N LYS A 841 3.23 16.31 33.91
CA LYS A 841 3.48 17.71 34.30
C LYS A 841 3.33 18.76 33.19
N GLU A 842 3.47 18.41 31.92
CA GLU A 842 3.30 19.32 30.79
C GLU A 842 1.85 19.35 30.28
N GLN A 843 1.11 18.23 30.40
CA GLN A 843 -0.34 18.22 30.18
C GLN A 843 -1.10 19.11 31.16
N GLU A 844 -0.65 19.21 32.42
CA GLU A 844 -1.24 20.13 33.40
C GLU A 844 -0.96 21.61 33.07
N ARG A 845 0.11 21.92 32.32
CA ARG A 845 0.45 23.31 31.94
C ARG A 845 -0.38 23.83 30.77
N GLU A 846 -0.82 22.98 29.85
CA GLU A 846 -1.69 23.42 28.75
C GLU A 846 -3.13 23.69 29.21
N VAL A 847 -3.60 23.00 30.26
CA VAL A 847 -4.94 23.25 30.84
C VAL A 847 -4.98 24.54 31.68
N GLU A 848 -3.84 25.04 32.17
CA GLU A 848 -3.76 26.33 32.86
C GLU A 848 -3.43 27.53 31.94
N GLY A 849 -3.10 27.28 30.67
CA GLY A 849 -2.77 28.31 29.68
C GLY A 849 -3.98 28.94 28.95
N GLU A 850 -5.15 28.33 29.05
CA GLU A 850 -6.42 28.92 28.59
C GLU A 850 -7.24 29.42 29.79
N LYS A 851 -6.82 30.56 30.34
CA LYS A 851 -7.67 31.45 31.13
C LYS A 851 -7.46 32.91 30.75
#